data_AF-A0A2A4V5U9-F1
#
_entry.id   AF-A0A2A4V5U9-F1
#
_cell.length_a   1.000
_cell.length_b   1.000
_cell.length_c   1.000
_cell.angle_alpha   90.00
_cell.angle_beta   90.00
_cell.angle_gamma   90.00
#
_symmetry.space_group_name_H-M   'P 1'
#
loop_
_entity.id
_entity.type
_entity.pdbx_description
1 polymer ?
#
loop_
_entity_poly.entity_id
_entity_poly.type
_entity_poly.pdbx_seq_one_letter_code
_entity_poly.pdbx_strand_id
1 'polypeptide(L)'
;MSPQSILIGQIVLVFTTIILTTWYATQWVALQFDYDAYLGSPWFSVSSHKIYFPWRLFEWWYSFDAYAPGIFAKGGQIAAGGGFLGTLFAVAGSVWRGRQAKKLTTFGSSQWASKSMMKHAGLFADDGVFLGQAHDHYLRHDGPEHVMAIAPTRSGKGVGLVIPTLLSWTGSAVIHDIKGENWQLTAGWRSTFSHCLLFDPTNAASAKYNPLLEVRKGACEVRDVQNIADILVDPDGVLERRNHWEKTAHSLLVGAILHILYAEQEKTLARVASFLSDPKRSFEKTLWAMMETNHLGDSQKAEAHPVVAQAARELLNKSENERSGVLSTAMSFLSLYRDPTIAEVTSKCEWRISDLVDADKPVSLYLVVPPSDISRTKPLIRLILNQIGRRLTESLETNNNPSRRKVLFMLDEFPALGRLDFFESALAFMAGYGIRAFLIAQSLNQIEKAYGPNNAILDNCHVRIVFATNDERTAKRISDAVGSTTEMRAMRNYAGHRLAPWLSHVMVSRQETARQLLTPGEVMQLPADEEIILLSGTAPIKANKITYYTDKNFTGRICAPPTVDPEDKGYAGAPRPQDCLWGQQIRLVDDRLMIKRETMKDIPADATGKDRQPKVDDKKQAPKPPKAKDHDQIFDDDGNEVTSRRLDDIMRPVIAAHQIARTGDKDMEI
;
A
#
# COMPACT_ATOMS: atom_id res chain seq x y z
N MET A 1 -33.16 18.08 18.01
CA MET A 1 -34.55 18.59 17.98
C MET A 1 -35.43 17.51 17.39
N SER A 2 -36.52 17.13 18.05
CA SER A 2 -37.42 16.10 17.52
C SER A 2 -38.14 16.61 16.25
N PRO A 3 -38.44 15.74 15.26
CA PRO A 3 -39.20 16.13 14.06
C PRO A 3 -40.52 16.85 14.37
N GLN A 4 -41.13 16.53 15.52
CA GLN A 4 -42.34 17.17 16.02
C GLN A 4 -42.13 18.63 16.45
N SER A 5 -41.00 18.95 17.11
CA SER A 5 -40.70 20.33 17.54
C SER A 5 -40.56 21.31 16.36
N ILE A 6 -40.03 20.85 15.23
CA ILE A 6 -39.86 21.66 14.00
C ILE A 6 -41.19 21.83 13.26
N LEU A 7 -42.07 20.82 13.28
CA LEU A 7 -43.43 20.91 12.72
C LEU A 7 -44.29 21.93 13.47
N ILE A 8 -44.22 21.92 14.81
CA ILE A 8 -44.96 22.88 15.64
C ILE A 8 -44.48 24.31 15.36
N GLY A 9 -43.16 24.54 15.28
CA GLY A 9 -42.61 25.86 14.96
C GLY A 9 -43.06 26.40 13.59
N GLN A 10 -43.12 25.54 12.57
CA GLN A 10 -43.61 25.91 11.23
C GLN A 10 -45.10 26.25 11.24
N ILE A 11 -45.92 25.47 11.95
CA ILE A 11 -47.35 25.73 12.09
C ILE A 11 -47.56 27.09 12.75
N VAL A 12 -46.86 27.36 13.85
CA VAL A 12 -46.92 28.65 14.56
C VAL A 12 -46.55 29.80 13.62
N LEU A 13 -45.44 29.70 12.87
CA LEU A 13 -45.01 30.74 11.93
C LEU A 13 -46.08 31.06 10.86
N VAL A 14 -46.71 30.04 10.28
CA VAL A 14 -47.75 30.21 9.26
C VAL A 14 -48.97 30.90 9.85
N PHE A 15 -49.46 30.43 10.99
CA PHE A 15 -50.62 31.03 11.65
C PHE A 15 -50.33 32.46 12.12
N THR A 16 -49.16 32.73 12.70
CA THR A 16 -48.76 34.08 13.09
C THR A 16 -48.69 35.01 11.87
N THR A 17 -48.16 34.55 10.74
CA THR A 17 -48.13 35.35 9.50
C THR A 17 -49.52 35.72 9.02
N ILE A 18 -50.45 34.75 8.99
CA ILE A 18 -51.84 34.97 8.56
C ILE A 18 -52.56 35.92 9.53
N ILE A 19 -52.37 35.75 10.84
CA ILE A 19 -53.00 36.61 11.85
C ILE A 19 -52.47 38.04 11.74
N LEU A 20 -51.14 38.24 11.62
CA LEU A 20 -50.54 39.58 11.54
C LEU A 20 -50.95 40.33 10.26
N THR A 21 -51.01 39.63 9.13
CA THR A 21 -51.43 40.24 7.85
C THR A 21 -52.92 40.58 7.82
N THR A 22 -53.76 39.73 8.39
CA THR A 22 -55.19 40.01 8.60
C THR A 22 -55.38 41.17 9.58
N TRP A 23 -54.57 41.23 10.63
CA TRP A 23 -54.61 42.33 11.59
C TRP A 23 -54.19 43.66 10.98
N TYR A 24 -53.13 43.64 10.16
CA TYR A 24 -52.69 44.77 9.37
C TYR A 24 -53.77 45.23 8.38
N ALA A 25 -54.40 44.31 7.65
CA ALA A 25 -55.52 44.61 6.77
C ALA A 25 -56.68 45.27 7.51
N THR A 26 -56.99 44.80 8.73
CA THR A 26 -58.01 45.39 9.59
C THR A 26 -57.66 46.83 9.96
N GLN A 27 -56.42 47.09 10.42
CA GLN A 27 -56.02 48.46 10.78
C GLN A 27 -56.00 49.38 9.56
N TRP A 28 -55.59 48.85 8.41
CA TRP A 28 -55.58 49.59 7.16
C TRP A 28 -57.00 50.00 6.75
N VAL A 29 -57.98 49.10 6.82
CA VAL A 29 -59.39 49.42 6.57
C VAL A 29 -59.92 50.45 7.58
N ALA A 30 -59.63 50.27 8.87
CA ALA A 30 -60.06 51.22 9.91
C ALA A 30 -59.53 52.65 9.66
N LEU A 31 -58.29 52.76 9.17
CA LEU A 31 -57.67 54.03 8.80
C LEU A 31 -58.34 54.67 7.57
N GLN A 32 -58.77 53.89 6.58
CA GLN A 32 -59.47 54.43 5.40
C GLN A 32 -60.86 55.01 5.73
N PHE A 33 -61.46 54.57 6.84
CA PHE A 33 -62.72 55.09 7.38
C PHE A 33 -62.48 56.16 8.47
N ASP A 34 -61.25 56.65 8.65
CA ASP A 34 -60.87 57.61 9.69
C ASP A 34 -61.39 57.24 11.09
N TYR A 35 -61.42 55.94 11.39
CA TYR A 35 -61.89 55.39 12.65
C TYR A 35 -63.33 55.77 13.02
N ASP A 36 -64.22 55.81 12.02
CA ASP A 36 -65.65 56.10 12.17
C ASP A 36 -66.30 55.29 13.31
N ALA A 37 -67.23 55.91 14.03
CA ALA A 37 -67.99 55.29 15.10
C ALA A 37 -68.77 54.03 14.66
N TYR A 38 -69.16 53.94 13.38
CA TYR A 38 -69.85 52.77 12.82
C TYR A 38 -68.99 51.50 12.79
N LEU A 39 -67.65 51.61 12.88
CA LEU A 39 -66.75 50.44 12.99
C LEU A 39 -66.79 49.77 14.37
N GLY A 40 -67.49 50.38 15.34
CA GLY A 40 -67.64 49.88 16.71
C GLY A 40 -66.50 50.28 17.64
N SER A 41 -66.50 49.70 18.84
CA SER A 41 -65.49 50.00 19.86
C SER A 41 -64.13 49.38 19.51
N PRO A 42 -63.03 50.17 19.61
CA PRO A 42 -61.69 49.63 19.44
C PRO A 42 -61.29 48.76 20.62
N TRP A 43 -60.32 47.86 20.40
CA TRP A 43 -59.74 47.04 21.46
C TRP A 43 -58.96 47.90 22.45
N PHE A 44 -58.15 48.82 21.93
CA PHE A 44 -57.49 49.88 22.69
C PHE A 44 -57.10 51.03 21.75
N SER A 45 -56.70 52.17 22.31
CA SER A 45 -56.24 53.33 21.55
C SER A 45 -54.78 53.64 21.89
N VAL A 46 -54.03 54.05 20.88
CA VAL A 46 -52.65 54.51 21.02
C VAL A 46 -52.57 55.88 20.35
N SER A 47 -52.45 56.94 21.16
CA SER A 47 -52.52 58.33 20.69
C SER A 47 -53.80 58.59 19.88
N SER A 48 -53.71 59.04 18.64
CA SER A 48 -54.85 59.29 17.73
C SER A 48 -55.36 58.05 17.00
N HIS A 49 -54.71 56.89 17.13
CA HIS A 49 -55.04 55.69 16.37
C HIS A 49 -55.83 54.70 17.21
N LYS A 50 -56.96 54.22 16.68
CA LYS A 50 -57.80 53.19 17.31
C LYS A 50 -57.39 51.81 16.78
N ILE A 51 -57.05 50.87 17.66
CA ILE A 51 -56.60 49.52 17.28
C ILE A 51 -57.74 48.52 17.44
N TYR A 52 -58.02 47.78 16.37
CA TYR A 52 -59.13 46.81 16.31
C TYR A 52 -58.64 45.36 16.27
N PHE A 53 -59.48 44.40 16.66
CA PHE A 53 -59.16 42.99 16.56
C PHE A 53 -59.05 42.49 15.11
N PRO A 54 -58.17 41.54 14.78
CA PRO A 54 -57.93 41.08 13.40
C PRO A 54 -59.17 40.56 12.66
N TRP A 55 -60.16 40.00 13.35
CA TRP A 55 -61.36 39.45 12.70
C TRP A 55 -62.43 40.50 12.38
N ARG A 56 -62.30 41.73 12.90
CA ARG A 56 -63.25 42.83 12.63
C ARG A 56 -63.37 43.14 11.14
N LEU A 57 -62.30 42.92 10.38
CA LEU A 57 -62.31 43.05 8.92
C LEU A 57 -63.49 42.29 8.28
N PHE A 58 -63.78 41.06 8.73
CA PHE A 58 -64.84 40.24 8.11
C PHE A 58 -66.25 40.70 8.49
N GLU A 59 -66.44 41.15 9.74
CA GLU A 59 -67.71 41.74 10.20
C GLU A 59 -68.02 43.03 9.45
N TRP A 60 -67.02 43.90 9.30
CA TRP A 60 -67.13 45.13 8.53
C TRP A 60 -67.34 44.86 7.06
N TRP A 61 -66.65 43.87 6.50
CA TRP A 61 -66.84 43.47 5.12
C TRP A 61 -68.30 43.05 4.90
N TYR A 62 -68.85 42.16 5.73
CA TYR A 62 -70.27 41.76 5.61
C TYR A 62 -71.25 42.94 5.74
N SER A 63 -70.95 43.90 6.61
CA SER A 63 -71.87 44.99 6.96
C SER A 63 -71.79 46.20 6.03
N PHE A 64 -70.61 46.47 5.44
CA PHE A 64 -70.31 47.73 4.77
C PHE A 64 -69.78 47.58 3.33
N ASP A 65 -69.62 46.36 2.79
CA ASP A 65 -69.11 46.12 1.41
C ASP A 65 -69.85 46.95 0.37
N ALA A 66 -71.18 46.98 0.47
CA ALA A 66 -72.06 47.66 -0.48
C ALA A 66 -71.79 49.17 -0.61
N TYR A 67 -71.20 49.79 0.43
CA TYR A 67 -70.94 51.24 0.49
C TYR A 67 -69.51 51.60 0.08
N ALA A 68 -68.54 50.72 0.31
CA ALA A 68 -67.12 50.97 0.07
C ALA A 68 -66.39 49.75 -0.54
N PRO A 69 -66.84 49.26 -1.71
CA PRO A 69 -66.35 47.99 -2.26
C PRO A 69 -64.86 48.01 -2.59
N GLY A 70 -64.32 49.16 -3.02
CA GLY A 70 -62.89 49.30 -3.33
C GLY A 70 -61.96 49.21 -2.12
N ILE A 71 -62.42 49.69 -0.95
CA ILE A 71 -61.64 49.64 0.29
C ILE A 71 -61.62 48.20 0.83
N PHE A 72 -62.77 47.54 0.88
CA PHE A 72 -62.84 46.15 1.34
C PHE A 72 -62.17 45.17 0.37
N ALA A 73 -62.25 45.40 -0.95
CA ALA A 73 -61.49 44.61 -1.93
C ALA A 73 -59.97 44.69 -1.68
N LYS A 74 -59.44 45.90 -1.43
CA LYS A 74 -58.01 46.09 -1.16
C LYS A 74 -57.58 45.56 0.21
N GLY A 75 -58.40 45.75 1.26
CA GLY A 75 -58.18 45.12 2.57
C GLY A 75 -58.20 43.60 2.50
N GLY A 76 -59.14 43.05 1.72
CA GLY A 76 -59.22 41.62 1.41
C GLY A 76 -58.01 41.09 0.66
N GLN A 77 -57.50 41.83 -0.33
CA GLN A 77 -56.25 41.47 -1.03
C GLN A 77 -55.04 41.44 -0.09
N ILE A 78 -54.94 42.40 0.84
CA ILE A 78 -53.86 42.44 1.85
C ILE A 78 -53.97 41.22 2.79
N ALA A 79 -55.16 40.90 3.28
CA ALA A 79 -55.40 39.73 4.13
C ALA A 79 -55.13 38.41 3.37
N ALA A 80 -55.58 38.29 2.12
CA ALA A 80 -55.34 37.14 1.26
C ALA A 80 -53.85 36.94 0.96
N GLY A 81 -53.08 38.02 0.81
CA GLY A 81 -51.62 37.98 0.68
C GLY A 81 -50.92 37.27 1.84
N GLY A 82 -51.49 37.36 3.05
CA GLY A 82 -51.07 36.59 4.22
C GLY A 82 -51.17 35.08 4.05
N GLY A 83 -52.24 34.60 3.44
CA GLY A 83 -52.44 33.18 3.11
C GLY A 83 -51.42 32.67 2.10
N PHE A 84 -51.10 33.47 1.07
CA PHE A 84 -50.04 33.14 0.11
C PHE A 84 -48.65 33.09 0.76
N LEU A 85 -48.31 34.09 1.58
CA LEU A 85 -47.05 34.11 2.33
C LEU A 85 -46.93 32.93 3.32
N GLY A 86 -48.01 32.62 4.03
CA GLY A 86 -48.08 31.45 4.90
C GLY A 86 -47.86 30.14 4.14
N THR A 87 -48.44 30.01 2.96
CA THR A 87 -48.24 28.85 2.08
C THR A 87 -46.78 28.75 1.62
N LEU A 88 -46.16 29.88 1.25
CA LEU A 88 -44.75 29.92 0.86
C LEU A 88 -43.82 29.51 2.01
N PHE A 89 -44.05 30.00 3.22
CA PHE A 89 -43.31 29.55 4.41
C PHE A 89 -43.53 28.07 4.70
N ALA A 90 -44.74 27.56 4.49
CA ALA A 90 -45.03 26.15 4.68
C ALA A 90 -44.25 25.27 3.69
N VAL A 91 -44.20 25.67 2.41
CA VAL A 91 -43.44 24.97 1.37
C VAL A 91 -41.95 25.03 1.66
N ALA A 92 -41.41 26.22 1.97
CA ALA A 92 -39.99 26.40 2.30
C ALA A 92 -39.57 25.57 3.53
N GLY A 93 -40.36 25.61 4.60
CA GLY A 93 -40.12 24.80 5.80
C GLY A 93 -40.20 23.29 5.52
N SER A 94 -41.12 22.86 4.66
CA SER A 94 -41.24 21.45 4.25
C SER A 94 -40.00 20.99 3.47
N VAL A 95 -39.51 21.79 2.53
CA VAL A 95 -38.28 21.51 1.77
C VAL A 95 -37.06 21.45 2.70
N TRP A 96 -36.96 22.38 3.66
CA TRP A 96 -35.86 22.40 4.62
C TRP A 96 -35.84 21.14 5.52
N ARG A 97 -36.99 20.71 6.04
CA ARG A 97 -37.11 19.44 6.78
C ARG A 97 -36.74 18.23 5.94
N GLY A 98 -37.19 18.19 4.69
CA GLY A 98 -36.84 17.12 3.75
C GLY A 98 -35.33 17.00 3.54
N ARG A 99 -34.59 18.12 3.60
CA ARG A 99 -33.12 18.13 3.54
C ARG A 99 -32.47 17.69 4.86
N GLN A 100 -33.05 18.02 6.02
CA GLN A 100 -32.51 17.62 7.33
C GLN A 100 -32.67 16.11 7.59
N ALA A 101 -33.77 15.51 7.15
CA ALA A 101 -34.00 14.07 7.25
C ALA A 101 -32.99 13.23 6.44
N LYS A 102 -32.26 13.84 5.49
CA LYS A 102 -31.16 13.18 4.76
C LYS A 102 -29.83 13.14 5.52
N LYS A 103 -29.73 13.78 6.71
CA LYS A 103 -28.51 13.81 7.54
C LYS A 103 -28.61 12.88 8.76
N LEU A 104 -29.18 11.69 8.60
CA LEU A 104 -29.24 10.69 9.67
C LEU A 104 -27.97 9.84 9.62
N THR A 105 -27.26 9.72 10.75
CA THR A 105 -25.95 9.04 10.84
C THR A 105 -25.86 8.07 12.03
N THR A 106 -26.98 7.72 12.64
CA THR A 106 -27.08 6.98 13.91
C THR A 106 -26.34 5.64 13.92
N PHE A 107 -26.35 4.91 12.80
CA PHE A 107 -25.72 3.58 12.65
C PHE A 107 -24.50 3.56 11.72
N GLY A 108 -24.03 4.75 11.33
CA GLY A 108 -22.94 4.91 10.38
C GLY A 108 -23.14 6.13 9.50
N SER A 109 -22.04 6.78 9.15
CA SER A 109 -21.99 7.98 8.33
C SER A 109 -21.29 7.77 6.98
N SER A 110 -20.95 6.51 6.63
CA SER A 110 -20.36 6.22 5.32
C SER A 110 -21.30 6.65 4.21
N GLN A 111 -20.74 7.34 3.22
CA GLN A 111 -21.42 7.82 2.03
C GLN A 111 -20.43 7.80 0.86
N TRP A 112 -20.93 7.79 -0.37
CA TRP A 112 -20.08 7.98 -1.54
C TRP A 112 -19.52 9.40 -1.59
N ALA A 113 -18.27 9.54 -2.02
CA ALA A 113 -17.64 10.84 -2.19
C ALA A 113 -18.42 11.70 -3.20
N SER A 114 -18.62 12.97 -2.84
CA SER A 114 -19.18 13.96 -3.77
C SER A 114 -18.10 14.54 -4.69
N LYS A 115 -18.51 15.14 -5.82
CA LYS A 115 -17.60 15.89 -6.71
C LYS A 115 -16.75 16.92 -5.96
N SER A 116 -17.32 17.58 -4.94
CA SER A 116 -16.58 18.53 -4.10
C SER A 116 -15.47 17.85 -3.31
N MET A 117 -15.73 16.69 -2.68
CA MET A 117 -14.72 15.95 -1.92
C MET A 117 -13.59 15.46 -2.83
N MET A 118 -13.91 14.93 -4.01
CA MET A 118 -12.91 14.51 -5.00
C MET A 118 -12.03 15.68 -5.45
N LYS A 119 -12.62 16.87 -5.65
CA LYS A 119 -11.88 18.08 -5.99
C LYS A 119 -10.97 18.55 -4.85
N HIS A 120 -11.44 18.55 -3.61
CA HIS A 120 -10.62 18.93 -2.44
C HIS A 120 -9.48 17.93 -2.20
N ALA A 121 -9.69 16.65 -2.51
CA ALA A 121 -8.66 15.63 -2.50
C ALA A 121 -7.67 15.71 -3.69
N GLY A 122 -7.82 16.70 -4.58
CA GLY A 122 -6.91 16.93 -5.71
C GLY A 122 -7.06 15.95 -6.87
N LEU A 123 -8.11 15.12 -6.91
CA LEU A 123 -8.21 14.03 -7.86
C LEU A 123 -8.47 14.46 -9.32
N PHE A 124 -8.89 15.69 -9.54
CA PHE A 124 -9.14 16.25 -10.88
C PHE A 124 -7.94 17.00 -11.46
N ALA A 125 -6.76 16.89 -10.84
CA ALA A 125 -5.52 17.45 -11.38
C ALA A 125 -5.05 16.68 -12.61
N ASP A 126 -4.22 17.33 -13.43
CA ASP A 126 -3.70 16.76 -14.67
C ASP A 126 -2.48 15.85 -14.45
N ASP A 127 -1.84 15.90 -13.29
CA ASP A 127 -0.64 15.11 -13.00
C ASP A 127 -0.95 13.83 -12.20
N GLY A 128 -0.03 12.88 -12.27
CA GLY A 128 -0.06 11.67 -11.44
C GLY A 128 -0.50 10.40 -12.16
N VAL A 129 -0.73 9.35 -11.37
CA VAL A 129 -1.17 8.04 -11.86
C VAL A 129 -2.69 8.01 -12.00
N PHE A 130 -3.21 7.27 -12.99
CA PHE A 130 -4.65 7.16 -13.18
C PHE A 130 -5.28 6.19 -12.19
N LEU A 131 -6.42 6.60 -11.65
CA LEU A 131 -7.23 5.78 -10.74
C LEU A 131 -8.57 5.37 -11.35
N GLY A 132 -9.11 6.16 -12.28
CA GLY A 132 -10.46 5.98 -12.82
C GLY A 132 -11.07 7.22 -13.45
N GLN A 133 -12.38 7.25 -13.64
CA GLN A 133 -13.15 8.39 -14.14
C GLN A 133 -14.41 8.63 -13.29
N ALA A 134 -14.72 9.89 -13.00
CA ALA A 134 -16.00 10.27 -12.39
C ALA A 134 -16.44 11.68 -12.82
N HIS A 135 -17.74 11.88 -13.06
CA HIS A 135 -18.32 13.17 -13.43
C HIS A 135 -17.62 13.84 -14.64
N ASP A 136 -17.31 13.05 -15.68
CA ASP A 136 -16.60 13.46 -16.90
C ASP A 136 -15.14 13.92 -16.69
N HIS A 137 -14.56 13.67 -15.51
CA HIS A 137 -13.16 13.94 -15.21
C HIS A 137 -12.39 12.66 -14.94
N TYR A 138 -11.13 12.61 -15.38
CA TYR A 138 -10.20 11.60 -14.89
C TYR A 138 -9.94 11.82 -13.40
N LEU A 139 -9.81 10.71 -12.67
CA LEU A 139 -9.30 10.67 -11.32
C LEU A 139 -7.82 10.32 -11.39
N ARG A 140 -6.97 11.25 -10.98
CA ARG A 140 -5.51 11.07 -10.92
C ARG A 140 -4.99 11.33 -9.51
N HIS A 141 -3.89 10.71 -9.17
CA HIS A 141 -3.22 10.92 -7.90
C HIS A 141 -1.74 11.22 -8.11
N ASP A 142 -1.34 12.45 -7.78
CA ASP A 142 0.07 12.88 -7.76
C ASP A 142 0.68 12.98 -6.36
N GLY A 143 0.00 12.44 -5.35
CA GLY A 143 0.55 12.35 -4.00
C GLY A 143 1.73 11.37 -3.90
N PRO A 144 2.62 11.50 -2.91
CA PRO A 144 3.75 10.58 -2.73
C PRO A 144 3.31 9.17 -2.30
N GLU A 145 2.04 9.00 -1.93
CA GLU A 145 1.47 7.75 -1.45
C GLU A 145 1.43 6.65 -2.52
N HIS A 146 1.43 5.41 -2.05
CA HIS A 146 1.42 4.23 -2.90
C HIS A 146 0.01 3.77 -3.24
N VAL A 147 -0.12 3.15 -4.41
CA VAL A 147 -1.39 2.67 -4.95
C VAL A 147 -1.39 1.14 -4.96
N MET A 148 -2.46 0.54 -4.45
CA MET A 148 -2.75 -0.89 -4.57
C MET A 148 -4.02 -1.08 -5.41
N ALA A 149 -3.95 -1.86 -6.48
CA ALA A 149 -5.13 -2.27 -7.22
C ALA A 149 -5.42 -3.77 -7.01
N ILE A 150 -6.63 -4.07 -6.56
CA ILE A 150 -7.17 -5.43 -6.45
C ILE A 150 -8.07 -5.68 -7.66
N ALA A 151 -7.51 -6.37 -8.64
CA ALA A 151 -8.12 -6.54 -9.95
C ALA A 151 -7.92 -7.98 -10.47
N PRO A 152 -8.97 -8.82 -10.47
CA PRO A 152 -8.88 -10.20 -10.96
C PRO A 152 -8.40 -10.31 -12.41
N THR A 153 -8.12 -11.53 -12.86
CA THR A 153 -7.78 -11.77 -14.27
C THR A 153 -8.93 -11.32 -15.19
N ARG A 154 -8.58 -10.80 -16.37
CA ARG A 154 -9.53 -10.32 -17.39
C ARG A 154 -10.50 -9.22 -16.91
N SER A 155 -10.17 -8.50 -15.85
CA SER A 155 -11.01 -7.45 -15.26
C SER A 155 -10.78 -6.03 -15.82
N GLY A 156 -9.83 -5.88 -16.75
CA GLY A 156 -9.49 -4.62 -17.40
C GLY A 156 -8.36 -3.81 -16.75
N LYS A 157 -7.58 -4.37 -15.79
CA LYS A 157 -6.49 -3.64 -15.11
C LYS A 157 -5.48 -2.98 -16.05
N GLY A 158 -5.04 -3.70 -17.08
CA GLY A 158 -4.14 -3.16 -18.10
C GLY A 158 -4.78 -2.01 -18.87
N VAL A 159 -6.06 -2.19 -19.22
CA VAL A 159 -6.84 -1.27 -20.04
C VAL A 159 -7.13 0.07 -19.34
N GLY A 160 -7.47 0.03 -18.05
CA GLY A 160 -7.94 1.20 -17.31
C GLY A 160 -6.94 1.83 -16.36
N LEU A 161 -5.93 1.11 -15.90
CA LEU A 161 -4.97 1.60 -14.90
C LEU A 161 -3.55 1.66 -15.46
N VAL A 162 -3.02 0.53 -15.94
CA VAL A 162 -1.59 0.40 -16.30
C VAL A 162 -1.26 1.22 -17.55
N ILE A 163 -1.91 0.95 -18.67
CA ILE A 163 -1.61 1.60 -19.96
C ILE A 163 -1.87 3.11 -19.90
N PRO A 164 -3.02 3.61 -19.39
CA PRO A 164 -3.24 5.05 -19.22
C PRO A 164 -2.17 5.75 -18.39
N THR A 165 -1.74 5.11 -17.29
CA THR A 165 -0.68 5.62 -16.42
C THR A 165 0.65 5.66 -17.15
N LEU A 166 1.08 4.59 -17.81
CA LEU A 166 2.38 4.54 -18.51
C LEU A 166 2.45 5.50 -19.72
N LEU A 167 1.33 5.76 -20.38
CA LEU A 167 1.24 6.72 -21.50
C LEU A 167 1.22 8.20 -21.06
N SER A 168 1.09 8.47 -19.77
CA SER A 168 0.98 9.85 -19.25
C SER A 168 2.00 10.20 -18.18
N TRP A 169 2.54 9.20 -17.46
CA TRP A 169 3.60 9.40 -16.49
C TRP A 169 4.89 9.83 -17.21
N THR A 170 5.35 11.05 -16.99
CA THR A 170 6.54 11.59 -17.67
C THR A 170 7.86 11.28 -16.96
N GLY A 171 7.79 10.83 -15.70
CA GLY A 171 8.97 10.42 -14.93
C GLY A 171 9.54 9.05 -15.35
N SER A 172 10.62 8.66 -14.68
CA SER A 172 11.20 7.32 -14.83
C SER A 172 10.22 6.26 -14.34
N ALA A 173 10.30 5.06 -14.89
CA ALA A 173 9.44 3.96 -14.52
C ALA A 173 10.20 2.63 -14.55
N VAL A 174 9.97 1.79 -13.55
CA VAL A 174 10.32 0.37 -13.53
C VAL A 174 9.02 -0.40 -13.64
N ILE A 175 8.84 -1.11 -14.76
CA ILE A 175 7.62 -1.78 -15.15
C ILE A 175 7.87 -3.28 -15.10
N HIS A 176 7.24 -3.99 -14.17
CA HIS A 176 7.17 -5.45 -14.22
C HIS A 176 6.01 -5.87 -15.13
N ASP A 177 6.32 -6.59 -16.20
CA ASP A 177 5.37 -6.93 -17.27
C ASP A 177 5.47 -8.41 -17.66
N ILE A 178 4.65 -9.25 -17.04
CA ILE A 178 4.65 -10.70 -17.32
C ILE A 178 4.19 -11.02 -18.75
N LYS A 179 3.46 -10.12 -19.41
CA LYS A 179 2.85 -10.42 -20.72
C LYS A 179 3.56 -9.75 -21.90
N GLY A 180 4.41 -8.77 -21.63
CA GLY A 180 5.00 -7.90 -22.65
C GLY A 180 4.00 -6.89 -23.24
N GLU A 181 2.74 -6.88 -22.78
CA GLU A 181 1.69 -5.99 -23.31
C GLU A 181 2.01 -4.52 -23.02
N ASN A 182 2.63 -4.23 -21.88
CA ASN A 182 3.00 -2.86 -21.51
C ASN A 182 4.13 -2.36 -22.40
N TRP A 183 5.14 -3.19 -22.68
CA TRP A 183 6.20 -2.85 -23.65
C TRP A 183 5.61 -2.54 -25.03
N GLN A 184 4.81 -3.47 -25.56
CA GLN A 184 4.25 -3.37 -26.92
C GLN A 184 3.38 -2.13 -27.12
N LEU A 185 2.61 -1.72 -26.12
CA LEU A 185 1.65 -0.62 -26.25
C LEU A 185 2.21 0.74 -25.85
N THR A 186 3.22 0.79 -24.97
CA THR A 186 3.63 2.07 -24.33
C THR A 186 5.07 2.47 -24.61
N ALA A 187 5.97 1.52 -24.92
CA ALA A 187 7.38 1.84 -25.10
C ALA A 187 7.63 2.76 -26.31
N GLY A 188 6.86 2.60 -27.39
CA GLY A 188 6.96 3.46 -28.57
C GLY A 188 6.76 4.94 -28.25
N TRP A 189 5.67 5.27 -27.54
CA TRP A 189 5.42 6.64 -27.11
C TRP A 189 6.42 7.14 -26.08
N ARG A 190 6.75 6.31 -25.09
CA ARG A 190 7.73 6.69 -24.06
C ARG A 190 9.11 6.95 -24.65
N SER A 191 9.51 6.24 -25.71
CA SER A 191 10.81 6.42 -26.37
C SER A 191 11.02 7.83 -26.94
N THR A 192 9.93 8.58 -27.17
CA THR A 192 10.00 9.97 -27.64
C THR A 192 10.57 10.93 -26.58
N PHE A 193 10.46 10.59 -25.29
CA PHE A 193 10.91 11.44 -24.18
C PHE A 193 11.76 10.71 -23.12
N SER A 194 11.84 9.38 -23.16
CA SER A 194 12.50 8.52 -22.17
C SER A 194 13.39 7.47 -22.84
N HIS A 195 14.51 7.16 -22.20
CA HIS A 195 15.32 5.97 -22.51
C HIS A 195 14.50 4.71 -22.19
N CYS A 196 14.09 3.95 -23.21
CA CYS A 196 13.23 2.78 -23.05
C CYS A 196 14.02 1.48 -23.15
N LEU A 197 14.21 0.83 -22.02
CA LEU A 197 15.01 -0.38 -21.85
C LEU A 197 14.08 -1.59 -21.72
N LEU A 198 14.23 -2.57 -22.60
CA LEU A 198 13.62 -3.89 -22.46
C LEU A 198 14.65 -4.82 -21.80
N PHE A 199 14.35 -5.35 -20.61
CA PHE A 199 15.10 -6.45 -20.02
C PHE A 199 14.23 -7.70 -20.09
N ASP A 200 14.66 -8.67 -20.90
CA ASP A 200 14.02 -9.98 -21.02
C ASP A 200 15.11 -11.05 -20.86
N PRO A 201 15.10 -11.81 -19.75
CA PRO A 201 16.15 -12.79 -19.46
C PRO A 201 16.22 -13.95 -20.48
N THR A 202 15.22 -14.07 -21.34
CA THR A 202 15.12 -15.08 -22.40
C THR A 202 15.47 -14.54 -23.79
N ASN A 203 15.80 -13.25 -23.90
CA ASN A 203 16.17 -12.59 -25.15
C ASN A 203 17.55 -11.96 -25.04
N ALA A 204 18.55 -12.57 -25.69
CA ALA A 204 19.94 -12.09 -25.70
C ALA A 204 20.15 -10.69 -26.28
N ALA A 205 19.20 -10.20 -27.10
CA ALA A 205 19.23 -8.86 -27.67
C ALA A 205 18.70 -7.79 -26.69
N SER A 206 18.01 -8.20 -25.62
CA SER A 206 17.48 -7.28 -24.62
C SER A 206 18.60 -6.52 -23.87
N ALA A 207 18.25 -5.39 -23.27
CA ALA A 207 19.17 -4.53 -22.55
C ALA A 207 19.87 -5.31 -21.43
N LYS A 208 21.20 -5.31 -21.44
CA LYS A 208 21.99 -6.17 -20.56
C LYS A 208 22.19 -5.53 -19.19
N TYR A 209 22.06 -6.34 -18.14
CA TYR A 209 22.28 -5.93 -16.77
C TYR A 209 22.97 -7.02 -15.97
N ASN A 210 24.18 -6.72 -15.50
CA ASN A 210 24.97 -7.58 -14.64
C ASN A 210 24.89 -7.10 -13.18
N PRO A 211 24.20 -7.84 -12.28
CA PRO A 211 24.04 -7.46 -10.87
C PRO A 211 25.36 -7.27 -10.11
N LEU A 212 26.44 -7.94 -10.54
CA LEU A 212 27.75 -7.84 -9.88
C LEU A 212 28.44 -6.50 -10.16
N LEU A 213 28.14 -5.85 -11.29
CA LEU A 213 28.75 -4.56 -11.63
C LEU A 213 28.15 -3.38 -10.86
N GLU A 214 27.03 -3.58 -10.16
CA GLU A 214 26.46 -2.59 -9.23
C GLU A 214 27.08 -2.63 -7.83
N VAL A 215 27.92 -3.65 -7.53
CA VAL A 215 28.66 -3.74 -6.28
C VAL A 215 29.66 -2.59 -6.19
N ARG A 216 29.57 -1.77 -5.14
CA ARG A 216 30.54 -0.68 -4.92
C ARG A 216 31.82 -1.21 -4.32
N LYS A 217 32.92 -1.09 -5.07
CA LYS A 217 34.26 -1.39 -4.59
C LYS A 217 34.64 -0.54 -3.36
N GLY A 218 35.25 -1.15 -2.35
CA GLY A 218 35.65 -0.49 -1.10
C GLY A 218 34.72 -0.80 0.07
N ALA A 219 34.40 0.19 0.91
CA ALA A 219 33.75 -0.03 2.20
C ALA A 219 32.37 -0.72 2.14
N CYS A 220 31.67 -0.64 1.01
CA CYS A 220 30.34 -1.23 0.83
C CYS A 220 30.37 -2.62 0.16
N GLU A 221 31.50 -3.08 -0.37
CA GLU A 221 31.52 -4.23 -1.29
C GLU A 221 31.02 -5.52 -0.64
N VAL A 222 31.41 -5.78 0.61
CA VAL A 222 30.95 -6.95 1.37
C VAL A 222 29.45 -6.89 1.61
N ARG A 223 28.92 -5.73 2.00
CA ARG A 223 27.48 -5.53 2.23
C ARG A 223 26.68 -5.73 0.94
N ASP A 224 27.15 -5.14 -0.15
CA ASP A 224 26.49 -5.23 -1.46
C ASP A 224 26.49 -6.69 -1.96
N VAL A 225 27.60 -7.42 -1.80
CA VAL A 225 27.69 -8.85 -2.16
C VAL A 225 26.84 -9.73 -1.24
N GLN A 226 26.78 -9.47 0.07
CA GLN A 226 25.90 -10.18 1.00
C GLN A 226 24.43 -10.04 0.57
N ASN A 227 24.00 -8.84 0.17
CA ASN A 227 22.64 -8.62 -0.31
C ASN A 227 22.32 -9.42 -1.59
N ILE A 228 23.30 -9.59 -2.48
CA ILE A 228 23.15 -10.45 -3.67
C ILE A 228 23.03 -11.92 -3.23
N ALA A 229 23.94 -12.38 -2.37
CA ALA A 229 23.95 -13.76 -1.87
C ALA A 229 22.67 -14.11 -1.09
N ASP A 230 22.12 -13.17 -0.32
CA ASP A 230 20.87 -13.35 0.42
C ASP A 230 19.70 -13.70 -0.51
N ILE A 231 19.61 -13.05 -1.68
CA ILE A 231 18.56 -13.31 -2.67
C ILE A 231 18.81 -14.60 -3.44
N LEU A 232 20.08 -14.89 -3.76
CA LEU A 232 20.43 -16.13 -4.46
C LEU A 232 20.06 -17.36 -3.62
N VAL A 233 20.29 -17.29 -2.31
CA VAL A 233 20.02 -18.40 -1.37
C VAL A 233 18.54 -18.47 -0.97
N ASP A 234 17.79 -17.36 -1.07
CA ASP A 234 16.33 -17.32 -0.86
C ASP A 234 15.56 -16.82 -2.10
N PRO A 235 15.46 -17.64 -3.16
CA PRO A 235 14.85 -17.25 -4.42
C PRO A 235 13.36 -16.90 -4.32
N ASP A 236 12.66 -17.32 -3.26
CA ASP A 236 11.23 -17.05 -3.06
C ASP A 236 10.94 -16.03 -1.94
N GLY A 237 11.91 -15.74 -1.07
CA GLY A 237 11.75 -14.84 0.08
C GLY A 237 10.99 -15.47 1.24
N VAL A 238 10.97 -16.80 1.31
CA VAL A 238 10.11 -17.58 2.23
C VAL A 238 10.93 -18.22 3.35
N LEU A 239 12.27 -18.15 3.31
CA LEU A 239 13.12 -18.77 4.32
C LEU A 239 13.05 -17.99 5.64
N GLU A 240 12.16 -18.40 6.55
CA GLU A 240 12.13 -17.88 7.93
C GLU A 240 13.41 -18.22 8.70
N ARG A 241 14.03 -19.37 8.39
CA ARG A 241 15.32 -19.81 8.94
C ARG A 241 16.10 -20.63 7.91
N ARG A 242 17.32 -20.17 7.61
CA ARG A 242 18.28 -20.93 6.80
C ARG A 242 18.80 -22.16 7.54
N ASN A 243 18.87 -23.30 6.85
CA ASN A 243 19.55 -24.48 7.34
C ASN A 243 21.09 -24.29 7.31
N HIS A 244 21.83 -25.23 7.90
CA HIS A 244 23.31 -25.16 7.95
C HIS A 244 23.96 -25.12 6.56
N TRP A 245 23.42 -25.89 5.60
CA TRP A 245 23.92 -25.95 4.23
C TRP A 245 23.74 -24.62 3.50
N GLU A 246 22.58 -23.99 3.63
CA GLU A 246 22.24 -22.69 3.08
C GLU A 246 23.09 -21.57 3.69
N LYS A 247 23.32 -21.60 5.01
CA LYS A 247 24.21 -20.63 5.68
C LYS A 247 25.64 -20.75 5.18
N THR A 248 26.16 -21.97 5.05
CA THR A 248 27.54 -22.18 4.58
C THR A 248 27.66 -21.89 3.08
N ALA A 249 26.65 -22.24 2.27
CA ALA A 249 26.59 -21.89 0.86
C ALA A 249 26.52 -20.37 0.65
N HIS A 250 25.76 -19.66 1.48
CA HIS A 250 25.76 -18.20 1.51
C HIS A 250 27.17 -17.64 1.74
N SER A 251 27.89 -18.09 2.78
CA SER A 251 29.27 -17.66 3.04
C SER A 251 30.21 -17.94 1.86
N LEU A 252 30.08 -19.12 1.24
CA LEU A 252 30.83 -19.48 0.04
C LEU A 252 30.53 -18.54 -1.13
N LEU A 253 29.25 -18.26 -1.41
CA LEU A 253 28.85 -17.36 -2.49
C LEU A 253 29.39 -15.94 -2.27
N VAL A 254 29.34 -15.42 -1.03
CA VAL A 254 29.92 -14.11 -0.70
C VAL A 254 31.42 -14.07 -1.01
N GLY A 255 32.17 -15.07 -0.53
CA GLY A 255 33.60 -15.17 -0.80
C GLY A 255 33.93 -15.36 -2.28
N ALA A 256 33.17 -16.20 -2.98
CA ALA A 256 33.38 -16.48 -4.40
C ALA A 256 33.06 -15.27 -5.27
N ILE A 257 31.95 -14.56 -5.04
CA ILE A 257 31.59 -13.35 -5.78
C ILE A 257 32.66 -12.27 -5.60
N LEU A 258 33.10 -12.01 -4.36
CA LEU A 258 34.20 -11.06 -4.10
C LEU A 258 35.48 -11.50 -4.81
N HIS A 259 35.82 -12.79 -4.77
CA HIS A 259 36.97 -13.30 -5.49
C HIS A 259 36.86 -13.02 -7.01
N ILE A 260 35.73 -13.33 -7.64
CA ILE A 260 35.50 -13.08 -9.07
C ILE A 260 35.63 -11.59 -9.41
N LEU A 261 35.05 -10.70 -8.58
CA LEU A 261 35.11 -9.26 -8.80
C LEU A 261 36.55 -8.72 -8.84
N TYR A 262 37.46 -9.29 -8.06
CA TYR A 262 38.87 -8.88 -8.02
C TYR A 262 39.78 -9.66 -8.98
N ALA A 263 39.55 -10.96 -9.14
CA ALA A 263 40.55 -11.91 -9.66
C ALA A 263 40.26 -12.43 -11.07
N GLU A 264 39.11 -12.09 -11.66
CA GLU A 264 38.69 -12.63 -12.94
C GLU A 264 38.33 -11.51 -13.92
N GLN A 265 38.54 -11.78 -15.22
CA GLN A 265 38.21 -10.85 -16.29
C GLN A 265 36.68 -10.69 -16.40
N GLU A 266 35.98 -11.82 -16.47
CA GLU A 266 34.52 -11.89 -16.52
C GLU A 266 33.93 -11.79 -15.11
N LYS A 267 33.34 -10.64 -14.80
CA LYS A 267 32.79 -10.35 -13.47
C LYS A 267 31.30 -10.69 -13.42
N THR A 268 30.95 -11.95 -13.69
CA THR A 268 29.55 -12.40 -13.89
C THR A 268 29.17 -13.54 -12.94
N LEU A 269 27.87 -13.72 -12.68
CA LEU A 269 27.38 -14.87 -11.91
C LEU A 269 27.61 -16.20 -12.64
N ALA A 270 27.59 -16.19 -13.98
CA ALA A 270 27.99 -17.34 -14.79
C ALA A 270 29.47 -17.71 -14.54
N ARG A 271 30.36 -16.72 -14.42
CA ARG A 271 31.78 -16.96 -14.09
C ARG A 271 31.92 -17.54 -12.69
N VAL A 272 31.19 -17.04 -11.69
CA VAL A 272 31.15 -17.62 -10.32
C VAL A 272 30.81 -19.11 -10.38
N ALA A 273 29.77 -19.49 -11.13
CA ALA A 273 29.37 -20.88 -11.30
C ALA A 273 30.50 -21.72 -11.93
N SER A 274 31.07 -21.23 -13.04
CA SER A 274 32.15 -21.93 -13.76
C SER A 274 33.43 -22.07 -12.92
N PHE A 275 33.73 -21.10 -12.06
CA PHE A 275 34.90 -21.09 -11.20
C PHE A 275 34.79 -22.13 -10.07
N LEU A 276 33.59 -22.24 -9.48
CA LEU A 276 33.30 -23.20 -8.41
C LEU A 276 33.18 -24.65 -8.92
N SER A 277 32.73 -24.83 -10.17
CA SER A 277 32.54 -26.15 -10.79
C SER A 277 33.54 -26.47 -11.91
N ASP A 278 34.75 -25.93 -11.85
CA ASP A 278 35.77 -26.15 -12.88
C ASP A 278 36.21 -27.63 -12.93
N PRO A 279 35.99 -28.37 -14.03
CA PRO A 279 36.36 -29.78 -14.12
C PRO A 279 37.89 -30.00 -14.10
N LYS A 280 38.69 -28.97 -14.40
CA LYS A 280 40.15 -29.05 -14.41
C LYS A 280 40.78 -28.78 -13.04
N ARG A 281 40.00 -28.31 -12.06
CA ARG A 281 40.49 -27.91 -10.74
C ARG A 281 39.58 -28.44 -9.65
N SER A 282 40.13 -29.23 -8.73
CA SER A 282 39.36 -29.71 -7.58
C SER A 282 38.84 -28.55 -6.73
N PHE A 283 37.69 -28.74 -6.09
CA PHE A 283 37.09 -27.70 -5.24
C PHE A 283 38.03 -27.23 -4.14
N GLU A 284 38.80 -28.12 -3.54
CA GLU A 284 39.85 -27.76 -2.58
C GLU A 284 40.89 -26.79 -3.17
N LYS A 285 41.39 -27.06 -4.39
CA LYS A 285 42.33 -26.16 -5.07
C LYS A 285 41.68 -24.82 -5.41
N THR A 286 40.39 -24.80 -5.72
CA THR A 286 39.62 -23.56 -5.91
C THR A 286 39.62 -22.71 -4.63
N LEU A 287 39.36 -23.31 -3.47
CA LEU A 287 39.38 -22.61 -2.18
C LEU A 287 40.79 -22.08 -1.83
N TRP A 288 41.84 -22.85 -2.15
CA TRP A 288 43.22 -22.36 -2.00
C TRP A 288 43.52 -21.18 -2.92
N ALA A 289 43.11 -21.24 -4.20
CA ALA A 289 43.26 -20.11 -5.12
C ALA A 289 42.56 -18.84 -4.60
N MET A 290 41.41 -19.00 -3.93
CA MET A 290 40.75 -17.89 -3.24
C MET A 290 41.59 -17.30 -2.09
N MET A 291 42.37 -18.10 -1.37
CA MET A 291 43.23 -17.61 -0.28
C MET A 291 44.59 -17.08 -0.76
N GLU A 292 45.07 -17.57 -1.90
CA GLU A 292 46.40 -17.27 -2.44
C GLU A 292 46.39 -16.07 -3.40
N THR A 293 45.22 -15.52 -3.73
CA THR A 293 45.08 -14.33 -4.58
C THR A 293 45.31 -13.04 -3.81
N ASN A 294 46.12 -12.14 -4.38
CA ASN A 294 46.40 -10.83 -3.81
C ASN A 294 45.31 -9.80 -4.17
N HIS A 295 44.15 -9.89 -3.50
CA HIS A 295 42.99 -9.02 -3.79
C HIS A 295 43.23 -7.55 -3.43
N LEU A 296 43.71 -7.31 -2.20
CA LEU A 296 43.79 -5.99 -1.58
C LEU A 296 45.21 -5.45 -1.50
N GLY A 297 46.21 -6.33 -1.56
CA GLY A 297 47.60 -5.94 -1.42
C GLY A 297 48.19 -5.27 -2.66
N ASP A 298 49.43 -4.85 -2.49
CA ASP A 298 50.24 -4.17 -3.49
C ASP A 298 51.50 -4.99 -3.82
N SER A 299 52.45 -4.38 -4.54
CA SER A 299 53.71 -5.03 -4.88
C SER A 299 54.56 -5.37 -3.66
N GLN A 300 54.41 -4.65 -2.54
CA GLN A 300 55.23 -4.81 -1.33
C GLN A 300 54.59 -5.77 -0.32
N LYS A 301 53.26 -5.76 -0.19
CA LYS A 301 52.52 -6.61 0.75
C LYS A 301 51.38 -7.33 0.04
N ALA A 302 51.47 -8.65 -0.04
CA ALA A 302 50.38 -9.49 -0.52
C ALA A 302 49.30 -9.61 0.56
N GLU A 303 48.05 -9.38 0.18
CA GLU A 303 46.92 -9.44 1.09
C GLU A 303 45.67 -9.97 0.37
N ALA A 304 45.26 -11.18 0.76
CA ALA A 304 43.98 -11.74 0.38
C ALA A 304 42.84 -10.99 1.07
N HIS A 305 41.72 -10.83 0.39
CA HIS A 305 40.55 -10.20 0.97
C HIS A 305 40.08 -11.02 2.20
N PRO A 306 39.96 -10.42 3.41
CA PRO A 306 39.68 -11.16 4.64
C PRO A 306 38.43 -12.06 4.57
N VAL A 307 37.33 -11.54 4.03
CA VAL A 307 36.07 -12.31 3.86
C VAL A 307 36.24 -13.48 2.88
N VAL A 308 36.99 -13.30 1.79
CA VAL A 308 37.29 -14.37 0.83
C VAL A 308 38.10 -15.46 1.49
N ALA A 309 39.16 -15.07 2.22
CA ALA A 309 40.02 -16.00 2.94
C ALA A 309 39.28 -16.75 4.07
N GLN A 310 38.37 -16.07 4.77
CA GLN A 310 37.55 -16.66 5.83
C GLN A 310 36.57 -17.71 5.26
N ALA A 311 35.83 -17.37 4.20
CA ALA A 311 34.89 -18.29 3.55
C ALA A 311 35.60 -19.54 3.02
N ALA A 312 36.77 -19.36 2.41
CA ALA A 312 37.58 -20.48 1.92
C ALA A 312 38.11 -21.36 3.07
N ARG A 313 38.66 -20.76 4.12
CA ARG A 313 39.20 -21.49 5.29
C ARG A 313 38.11 -22.25 6.06
N GLU A 314 36.94 -21.65 6.22
CA GLU A 314 35.79 -22.31 6.86
C GLU A 314 35.46 -23.63 6.17
N LEU A 315 35.46 -23.65 4.84
CA LEU A 315 35.22 -24.86 4.08
C LEU A 315 36.41 -25.82 4.12
N LEU A 316 37.65 -25.34 4.00
CA LEU A 316 38.84 -26.19 4.07
C LEU A 316 38.96 -26.93 5.41
N ASN A 317 38.42 -26.37 6.50
CA ASN A 317 38.38 -27.02 7.82
C ASN A 317 37.26 -28.06 7.97
N LYS A 318 36.40 -28.25 6.95
CA LYS A 318 35.32 -29.24 6.95
C LYS A 318 35.72 -30.51 6.22
N SER A 319 35.05 -31.61 6.55
CA SER A 319 35.22 -32.89 5.86
C SER A 319 34.92 -32.76 4.35
N GLU A 320 35.51 -33.60 3.51
CA GLU A 320 35.28 -33.60 2.06
C GLU A 320 33.79 -33.78 1.69
N ASN A 321 33.07 -34.63 2.43
CA ASN A 321 31.64 -34.84 2.23
C ASN A 321 30.83 -33.57 2.56
N GLU A 322 31.13 -32.89 3.67
CA GLU A 322 30.47 -31.63 4.02
C GLU A 322 30.81 -30.52 3.02
N ARG A 323 32.08 -30.39 2.61
CA ARG A 323 32.50 -29.45 1.56
C ARG A 323 31.72 -29.66 0.26
N SER A 324 31.59 -30.92 -0.17
CA SER A 324 30.88 -31.30 -1.38
C SER A 324 29.38 -31.01 -1.28
N GLY A 325 28.76 -31.25 -0.11
CA GLY A 325 27.36 -30.91 0.14
C GLY A 325 27.09 -29.40 0.07
N VAL A 326 28.00 -28.58 0.61
CA VAL A 326 27.91 -27.10 0.50
C VAL A 326 28.08 -26.65 -0.95
N LEU A 327 29.05 -27.19 -1.69
CA LEU A 327 29.22 -26.86 -3.11
C LEU A 327 27.97 -27.20 -3.92
N SER A 328 27.41 -28.40 -3.73
CA SER A 328 26.19 -28.81 -4.42
C SER A 328 25.02 -27.87 -4.13
N THR A 329 24.91 -27.38 -2.89
CA THR A 329 23.89 -26.41 -2.48
C THR A 329 24.14 -25.04 -3.14
N ALA A 330 25.37 -24.54 -3.14
CA ALA A 330 25.70 -23.27 -3.82
C ALA A 330 25.44 -23.34 -5.34
N MET A 331 25.74 -24.48 -5.96
CA MET A 331 25.53 -24.67 -7.40
C MET A 331 24.05 -24.76 -7.79
N SER A 332 23.15 -25.18 -6.89
CA SER A 332 21.71 -25.17 -7.18
C SER A 332 21.18 -23.74 -7.34
N PHE A 333 21.67 -22.80 -6.51
CA PHE A 333 21.34 -21.37 -6.59
C PHE A 333 21.92 -20.67 -7.83
N LEU A 334 23.06 -21.15 -8.34
CA LEU A 334 23.71 -20.60 -9.53
C LEU A 334 23.25 -21.26 -10.85
N SER A 335 22.40 -22.29 -10.78
CA SER A 335 22.00 -23.09 -11.95
C SER A 335 21.39 -22.25 -13.09
N LEU A 336 20.61 -21.22 -12.74
CA LEU A 336 19.98 -20.30 -13.70
C LEU A 336 21.01 -19.59 -14.60
N TYR A 337 22.15 -19.18 -14.04
CA TYR A 337 23.16 -18.39 -14.75
C TYR A 337 24.07 -19.23 -15.65
N ARG A 338 23.85 -20.55 -15.70
CA ARG A 338 24.52 -21.46 -16.64
C ARG A 338 23.81 -21.54 -17.99
N ASP A 339 22.59 -21.03 -18.08
CA ASP A 339 21.89 -20.86 -19.36
C ASP A 339 22.65 -19.81 -20.20
N PRO A 340 23.07 -20.13 -21.44
CA PRO A 340 23.84 -19.20 -22.28
C PRO A 340 23.14 -17.87 -22.53
N THR A 341 21.80 -17.88 -22.63
CA THR A 341 21.01 -16.67 -22.87
C THR A 341 21.02 -15.77 -21.64
N ILE A 342 20.84 -16.36 -20.46
CA ILE A 342 20.88 -15.62 -19.19
C ILE A 342 22.31 -15.14 -18.89
N ALA A 343 23.32 -15.95 -19.18
CA ALA A 343 24.71 -15.56 -19.06
C ALA A 343 25.02 -14.35 -19.96
N GLU A 344 24.51 -14.33 -21.18
CA GLU A 344 24.67 -13.20 -22.12
C GLU A 344 23.96 -11.94 -21.63
N VAL A 345 22.70 -12.03 -21.19
CA VAL A 345 21.96 -10.85 -20.71
C VAL A 345 22.49 -10.29 -19.38
N THR A 346 23.21 -11.11 -18.61
CA THR A 346 23.88 -10.73 -17.35
C THR A 346 25.40 -10.57 -17.48
N SER A 347 25.93 -10.53 -18.70
CA SER A 347 27.38 -10.46 -18.95
C SER A 347 27.97 -9.07 -18.68
N LYS A 348 27.23 -8.02 -19.02
CA LYS A 348 27.61 -6.60 -18.90
C LYS A 348 26.43 -5.74 -18.47
N CYS A 349 26.68 -4.46 -18.24
CA CYS A 349 25.64 -3.47 -18.00
C CYS A 349 25.62 -2.44 -19.12
N GLU A 350 24.46 -2.25 -19.73
CA GLU A 350 24.21 -1.18 -20.70
C GLU A 350 23.55 0.04 -20.05
N TRP A 351 23.06 -0.11 -18.82
CA TRP A 351 22.49 0.93 -17.97
C TRP A 351 22.85 0.66 -16.50
N ARG A 352 22.72 1.69 -15.66
CA ARG A 352 22.99 1.68 -14.21
C ARG A 352 21.74 2.03 -13.42
N ILE A 353 21.68 1.60 -12.16
CA ILE A 353 20.55 1.95 -11.28
C ILE A 353 20.45 3.48 -11.09
N SER A 354 21.60 4.18 -11.01
CA SER A 354 21.63 5.64 -10.90
C SER A 354 20.98 6.34 -12.10
N ASP A 355 20.99 5.75 -13.29
CA ASP A 355 20.37 6.34 -14.47
C ASP A 355 18.86 6.55 -14.29
N LEU A 356 18.18 5.74 -13.47
CA LEU A 356 16.76 5.90 -13.18
C LEU A 356 16.42 7.26 -12.56
N VAL A 357 17.37 7.88 -11.87
CA VAL A 357 17.19 9.18 -11.20
C VAL A 357 18.04 10.30 -11.83
N ASP A 358 19.23 9.98 -12.34
CA ASP A 358 20.27 10.97 -12.68
C ASP A 358 20.58 11.10 -14.17
N ALA A 359 20.03 10.26 -15.06
CA ALA A 359 20.31 10.34 -16.51
C ALA A 359 19.91 11.71 -17.12
N ASP A 360 20.20 11.95 -18.40
CA ASP A 360 19.79 13.17 -19.09
C ASP A 360 18.27 13.21 -19.36
N LYS A 361 17.65 12.04 -19.58
CA LYS A 361 16.21 11.84 -19.78
C LYS A 361 15.66 10.83 -18.77
N PRO A 362 14.34 10.83 -18.50
CA PRO A 362 13.69 9.75 -17.76
C PRO A 362 14.04 8.37 -18.34
N VAL A 363 14.10 7.35 -17.49
CA VAL A 363 14.39 5.96 -17.92
C VAL A 363 13.18 5.07 -17.64
N SER A 364 12.78 4.31 -18.64
CA SER A 364 11.66 3.37 -18.60
C SER A 364 12.22 1.95 -18.75
N LEU A 365 12.35 1.24 -17.64
CA LEU A 365 12.84 -0.14 -17.60
C LEU A 365 11.67 -1.10 -17.57
N TYR A 366 11.50 -1.86 -18.65
CA TYR A 366 10.51 -2.92 -18.76
C TYR A 366 11.16 -4.26 -18.44
N LEU A 367 10.77 -4.86 -17.33
CA LEU A 367 11.14 -6.20 -16.93
C LEU A 367 10.09 -7.17 -17.50
N VAL A 368 10.35 -7.65 -18.72
CA VAL A 368 9.43 -8.56 -19.42
C VAL A 368 9.85 -9.99 -19.14
N VAL A 369 8.91 -10.78 -18.63
CA VAL A 369 9.16 -12.17 -18.25
C VAL A 369 8.12 -13.06 -18.91
N PRO A 370 8.46 -13.85 -19.94
CA PRO A 370 7.50 -14.73 -20.58
C PRO A 370 6.83 -15.67 -19.57
N PRO A 371 5.50 -15.93 -19.68
CA PRO A 371 4.78 -16.77 -18.72
C PRO A 371 5.36 -18.18 -18.56
N SER A 372 5.98 -18.75 -19.60
CA SER A 372 6.66 -20.05 -19.56
C SER A 372 7.87 -20.08 -18.62
N ASP A 373 8.51 -18.94 -18.41
CA ASP A 373 9.80 -18.81 -17.74
C ASP A 373 9.72 -18.03 -16.42
N ILE A 374 8.51 -17.63 -16.01
CA ILE A 374 8.29 -16.79 -14.83
C ILE A 374 8.89 -17.43 -13.57
N SER A 375 8.60 -18.70 -13.29
CA SER A 375 9.12 -19.39 -12.10
C SER A 375 10.64 -19.55 -12.15
N ARG A 376 11.20 -19.79 -13.35
CA ARG A 376 12.62 -20.04 -13.56
C ARG A 376 13.45 -18.76 -13.39
N THR A 377 12.98 -17.64 -13.94
CA THR A 377 13.71 -16.36 -14.00
C THR A 377 13.37 -15.41 -12.85
N LYS A 378 12.34 -15.71 -12.06
CA LYS A 378 11.94 -14.98 -10.86
C LYS A 378 13.12 -14.57 -9.94
N PRO A 379 14.12 -15.42 -9.64
CA PRO A 379 15.23 -15.02 -8.77
C PRO A 379 16.04 -13.83 -9.32
N LEU A 380 16.26 -13.79 -10.64
CA LEU A 380 16.98 -12.69 -11.29
C LEU A 380 16.17 -11.39 -11.27
N ILE A 381 14.87 -11.46 -11.55
CA ILE A 381 13.99 -10.29 -11.51
C ILE A 381 13.88 -9.73 -10.08
N ARG A 382 13.77 -10.61 -9.08
CA ARG A 382 13.82 -10.24 -7.65
C ARG A 382 15.14 -9.57 -7.29
N LEU A 383 16.27 -10.11 -7.77
CA LEU A 383 17.59 -9.53 -7.54
C LEU A 383 17.69 -8.11 -8.09
N ILE A 384 17.26 -7.90 -9.33
CA ILE A 384 17.26 -6.57 -9.97
C ILE A 384 16.37 -5.60 -9.19
N LEU A 385 15.11 -5.97 -8.90
CA LEU A 385 14.18 -5.10 -8.17
C LEU A 385 14.67 -4.75 -6.76
N ASN A 386 15.25 -5.71 -6.04
CA ASN A 386 15.80 -5.44 -4.72
C ASN A 386 17.05 -4.55 -4.78
N GLN A 387 17.94 -4.75 -5.76
CA GLN A 387 19.08 -3.86 -5.95
C GLN A 387 18.61 -2.44 -6.26
N ILE A 388 17.66 -2.26 -7.18
CA ILE A 388 17.08 -0.94 -7.49
C ILE A 388 16.46 -0.32 -6.23
N GLY A 389 15.57 -1.05 -5.56
CA GLY A 389 14.86 -0.58 -4.38
C GLY A 389 15.82 -0.10 -3.30
N ARG A 390 16.75 -0.95 -2.87
CA ARG A 390 17.73 -0.62 -1.83
C ARG A 390 18.63 0.55 -2.24
N ARG A 391 19.17 0.53 -3.46
CA ARG A 391 20.10 1.56 -3.92
C ARG A 391 19.45 2.93 -4.00
N LEU A 392 18.20 3.01 -4.45
CA LEU A 392 17.47 4.28 -4.53
C LEU A 392 17.01 4.79 -3.15
N THR A 393 16.99 3.95 -2.11
CA THR A 393 16.59 4.31 -0.74
C THR A 393 17.74 4.41 0.27
N GLU A 394 19.01 4.39 -0.16
CA GLU A 394 20.16 4.36 0.76
C GLU A 394 20.53 5.73 1.35
N SER A 395 20.42 6.81 0.56
CA SER A 395 20.70 8.17 1.01
C SER A 395 19.54 9.09 0.65
N LEU A 396 18.85 9.56 1.68
CA LEU A 396 17.93 10.68 1.55
C LEU A 396 18.84 11.89 1.47
N GLU A 397 19.17 12.33 0.25
CA GLU A 397 19.87 13.61 0.12
C GLU A 397 18.96 14.66 0.74
N THR A 398 19.34 15.13 1.93
CA THR A 398 18.65 16.15 2.72
C THR A 398 18.64 17.52 2.03
N ASN A 399 19.41 17.64 0.95
CA ASN A 399 19.30 18.74 0.02
C ASN A 399 18.24 18.36 -1.01
N ASN A 400 17.14 19.12 -1.03
CA ASN A 400 16.17 19.21 -2.12
C ASN A 400 16.89 19.35 -3.47
N ASN A 401 17.45 18.27 -4.03
CA ASN A 401 17.99 18.29 -5.37
C ASN A 401 16.79 18.27 -6.31
N PRO A 402 16.37 19.42 -6.88
CA PRO A 402 15.17 19.48 -7.68
C PRO A 402 15.33 18.69 -8.98
N SER A 403 16.56 18.28 -9.32
CA SER A 403 16.87 17.47 -10.50
C SER A 403 16.64 15.97 -10.28
N ARG A 404 16.47 15.49 -9.03
CA ARG A 404 16.23 14.07 -8.77
C ARG A 404 14.84 13.69 -9.26
N ARG A 405 14.78 12.78 -10.23
CA ARG A 405 13.51 12.39 -10.89
C ARG A 405 12.66 11.49 -10.01
N LYS A 406 11.33 11.66 -10.10
CA LYS A 406 10.36 10.71 -9.54
C LYS A 406 10.43 9.39 -10.33
N VAL A 407 10.40 8.26 -9.61
CA VAL A 407 10.42 6.91 -10.20
C VAL A 407 9.11 6.19 -9.85
N LEU A 408 8.41 5.70 -10.87
CA LEU A 408 7.23 4.87 -10.72
C LEU A 408 7.60 3.39 -10.78
N PHE A 409 7.31 2.64 -9.73
CA PHE A 409 7.32 1.17 -9.75
C PHE A 409 5.93 0.68 -10.14
N MET A 410 5.74 0.35 -11.41
CA MET A 410 4.51 -0.25 -11.94
C MET A 410 4.67 -1.76 -11.90
N LEU A 411 4.15 -2.40 -10.85
CA LEU A 411 4.33 -3.84 -10.63
C LEU A 411 3.04 -4.57 -10.95
N ASP A 412 2.90 -4.95 -12.23
CA ASP A 412 1.80 -5.82 -12.63
C ASP A 412 2.03 -7.20 -12.02
N GLU A 413 0.96 -7.80 -11.49
CA GLU A 413 0.99 -9.06 -10.76
C GLU A 413 2.09 -9.13 -9.68
N PHE A 414 2.15 -8.11 -8.83
CA PHE A 414 3.10 -7.99 -7.72
C PHE A 414 3.28 -9.28 -6.89
N PRO A 415 2.22 -10.05 -6.53
CA PRO A 415 2.39 -11.31 -5.80
C PRO A 415 3.23 -12.37 -6.52
N ALA A 416 3.33 -12.34 -7.85
CA ALA A 416 4.11 -13.30 -8.63
C ALA A 416 5.61 -13.22 -8.31
N LEU A 417 6.08 -12.05 -7.85
CA LEU A 417 7.45 -11.83 -7.44
C LEU A 417 7.80 -12.54 -6.13
N GLY A 418 6.83 -13.05 -5.36
CA GLY A 418 7.06 -13.58 -4.01
C GLY A 418 7.31 -12.46 -3.00
N ARG A 419 7.82 -12.82 -1.81
CA ARG A 419 8.10 -11.83 -0.75
C ARG A 419 9.35 -11.03 -1.09
N LEU A 420 9.22 -9.72 -1.23
CA LEU A 420 10.35 -8.81 -1.40
C LEU A 420 10.55 -8.02 -0.09
N ASP A 421 11.54 -8.41 0.71
CA ASP A 421 11.77 -7.83 2.05
C ASP A 421 11.92 -6.30 2.05
N PHE A 422 12.49 -5.73 0.97
CA PHE A 422 12.61 -4.28 0.87
C PHE A 422 11.25 -3.58 0.73
N PHE A 423 10.25 -4.21 0.08
CA PHE A 423 8.91 -3.61 0.02
C PHE A 423 8.24 -3.63 1.39
N GLU A 424 8.43 -4.67 2.19
CA GLU A 424 7.81 -4.70 3.52
C GLU A 424 8.45 -3.67 4.47
N SER A 425 9.78 -3.53 4.42
CA SER A 425 10.54 -2.64 5.31
C SER A 425 10.63 -1.19 4.83
N ALA A 426 10.68 -0.95 3.52
CA ALA A 426 10.95 0.37 2.94
C ALA A 426 9.73 1.10 2.38
N LEU A 427 8.62 0.41 2.10
CA LEU A 427 7.42 1.03 1.52
C LEU A 427 6.86 2.17 2.39
N ALA A 428 7.11 2.16 3.70
CA ALA A 428 6.74 3.26 4.60
C ALA A 428 7.49 4.58 4.35
N PHE A 429 8.71 4.52 3.80
CA PHE A 429 9.55 5.71 3.61
C PHE A 429 10.01 5.95 2.16
N MET A 430 9.85 4.96 1.27
CA MET A 430 10.16 5.04 -0.17
C MET A 430 9.57 6.28 -0.86
N ALA A 431 8.36 6.68 -0.44
CA ALA A 431 7.69 7.90 -0.84
C ALA A 431 8.58 9.16 -0.70
N GLY A 432 9.36 9.26 0.40
CA GLY A 432 10.29 10.35 0.66
C GLY A 432 11.52 10.36 -0.26
N TYR A 433 11.81 9.26 -0.94
CA TYR A 433 12.91 9.13 -1.92
C TYR A 433 12.46 9.41 -3.36
N GLY A 434 11.22 9.87 -3.54
CA GLY A 434 10.64 10.11 -4.87
C GLY A 434 10.24 8.84 -5.61
N ILE A 435 10.11 7.71 -4.90
CA ILE A 435 9.66 6.43 -5.46
C ILE A 435 8.18 6.25 -5.16
N ARG A 436 7.37 6.08 -6.20
CA ARG A 436 5.94 5.74 -6.07
C ARG A 436 5.72 4.30 -6.51
N ALA A 437 5.15 3.46 -5.64
CA ALA A 437 4.72 2.12 -6.01
C ALA A 437 3.25 2.12 -6.47
N PHE A 438 3.00 1.47 -7.61
CA PHE A 438 1.68 1.06 -8.08
C PHE A 438 1.69 -0.47 -8.15
N LEU A 439 1.14 -1.08 -7.11
CA LEU A 439 1.11 -2.53 -6.89
C LEU A 439 -0.22 -3.08 -7.40
N ILE A 440 -0.19 -4.15 -8.18
CA ILE A 440 -1.40 -4.78 -8.70
C ILE A 440 -1.43 -6.24 -8.29
N ALA A 441 -2.55 -6.67 -7.74
CA ALA A 441 -2.79 -8.05 -7.31
C ALA A 441 -4.19 -8.51 -7.75
N GLN A 442 -4.36 -9.82 -7.95
CA GLN A 442 -5.68 -10.35 -8.34
C GLN A 442 -6.64 -10.44 -7.15
N SER A 443 -6.10 -10.65 -5.95
CA SER A 443 -6.86 -10.73 -4.71
C SER A 443 -5.98 -10.40 -3.50
N LEU A 444 -6.60 -10.04 -2.38
CA LEU A 444 -5.89 -9.86 -1.12
C LEU A 444 -5.26 -11.17 -0.62
N ASN A 445 -5.87 -12.31 -0.95
CA ASN A 445 -5.35 -13.63 -0.57
C ASN A 445 -3.99 -13.95 -1.23
N GLN A 446 -3.74 -13.49 -2.46
CA GLN A 446 -2.43 -13.66 -3.09
C GLN A 446 -1.35 -12.87 -2.37
N ILE A 447 -1.68 -11.67 -1.88
CA ILE A 447 -0.77 -10.86 -1.06
C ILE A 447 -0.49 -11.58 0.26
N GLU A 448 -1.53 -12.07 0.95
CA GLU A 448 -1.36 -12.83 2.20
C GLU A 448 -0.53 -14.11 2.00
N LYS A 449 -0.68 -14.80 0.87
CA LYS A 449 0.12 -15.98 0.56
C LYS A 449 1.60 -15.65 0.37
N ALA A 450 1.90 -14.50 -0.23
CA ALA A 450 3.28 -14.08 -0.51
C ALA A 450 3.96 -13.43 0.70
N TYR A 451 3.25 -12.59 1.47
CA TYR A 451 3.83 -11.77 2.55
C TYR A 451 3.35 -12.17 3.95
N GLY A 452 2.49 -13.18 4.07
CA GLY A 452 1.86 -13.56 5.33
C GLY A 452 0.63 -12.71 5.69
N PRO A 453 -0.14 -13.14 6.71
CA PRO A 453 -1.42 -12.50 7.08
C PRO A 453 -1.26 -11.12 7.74
N ASN A 454 -0.09 -10.84 8.35
CA ASN A 454 0.18 -9.61 9.10
C ASN A 454 1.15 -8.69 8.35
N ASN A 455 1.00 -8.58 7.03
CA ASN A 455 1.88 -7.75 6.20
C ASN A 455 1.49 -6.26 6.25
N ALA A 456 2.47 -5.37 6.17
CA ALA A 456 2.27 -3.92 6.15
C ALA A 456 2.01 -3.34 4.75
N ILE A 457 1.88 -4.17 3.70
CA ILE A 457 1.79 -3.69 2.31
C ILE A 457 0.53 -2.86 2.10
N LEU A 458 -0.62 -3.37 2.56
CA LEU A 458 -1.90 -2.68 2.41
C LEU A 458 -1.94 -1.37 3.20
N ASP A 459 -1.35 -1.35 4.39
CA ASP A 459 -1.37 -0.20 5.30
C ASP A 459 -0.55 0.97 4.75
N ASN A 460 0.51 0.68 3.99
CA ASN A 460 1.31 1.72 3.32
C ASN A 460 0.71 2.17 1.96
N CYS A 461 -0.28 1.45 1.42
CA CYS A 461 -1.01 1.85 0.21
C CYS A 461 -2.26 2.66 0.58
N HIS A 462 -2.14 3.98 0.51
CA HIS A 462 -3.20 4.93 0.90
C HIS A 462 -4.29 5.05 -0.16
N VAL A 463 -3.97 4.67 -1.40
CA VAL A 463 -4.93 4.55 -2.49
C VAL A 463 -5.16 3.07 -2.77
N ARG A 464 -6.40 2.61 -2.65
CA ARG A 464 -6.78 1.24 -2.96
C ARG A 464 -7.88 1.26 -4.00
N ILE A 465 -7.59 0.71 -5.18
CA ILE A 465 -8.55 0.57 -6.27
C ILE A 465 -9.05 -0.87 -6.24
N VAL A 466 -10.36 -1.07 -6.34
CA VAL A 466 -10.95 -2.41 -6.33
C VAL A 466 -11.94 -2.57 -7.47
N PHE A 467 -11.74 -3.65 -8.23
CA PHE A 467 -12.69 -4.12 -9.22
C PHE A 467 -13.59 -5.19 -8.61
N ALA A 468 -14.62 -5.62 -9.33
CA ALA A 468 -15.41 -6.79 -8.97
C ALA A 468 -14.48 -7.98 -8.64
N THR A 469 -14.63 -8.56 -7.45
CA THR A 469 -13.83 -9.69 -6.98
C THR A 469 -14.67 -10.96 -6.89
N ASN A 470 -14.05 -12.11 -7.18
CA ASN A 470 -14.68 -13.42 -6.99
C ASN A 470 -14.34 -14.03 -5.62
N ASP A 471 -13.47 -13.40 -4.83
CA ASP A 471 -13.05 -13.88 -3.52
C ASP A 471 -13.92 -13.26 -2.41
N GLU A 472 -14.72 -14.09 -1.75
CA GLU A 472 -15.66 -13.68 -0.70
C GLU A 472 -14.94 -12.97 0.46
N ARG A 473 -13.75 -13.45 0.84
CA ARG A 473 -12.97 -12.85 1.93
C ARG A 473 -12.49 -11.45 1.58
N THR A 474 -12.03 -11.25 0.36
CA THR A 474 -11.69 -9.92 -0.20
C THR A 474 -12.93 -9.04 -0.24
N ALA A 475 -14.07 -9.54 -0.73
CA ALA A 475 -15.32 -8.79 -0.79
C ALA A 475 -15.80 -8.31 0.59
N LYS A 476 -15.74 -9.19 1.60
CA LYS A 476 -16.08 -8.87 2.98
C LYS A 476 -15.18 -7.77 3.54
N ARG A 477 -13.86 -7.89 3.37
CA ARG A 477 -12.91 -6.86 3.80
C ARG A 477 -13.15 -5.51 3.14
N ILE A 478 -13.54 -5.49 1.87
CA ILE A 478 -13.85 -4.25 1.17
C ILE A 478 -15.16 -3.65 1.67
N SER A 479 -16.19 -4.47 1.86
CA SER A 479 -17.45 -4.04 2.47
C SER A 479 -17.21 -3.39 3.84
N ASP A 480 -16.41 -4.04 4.69
CA ASP A 480 -16.04 -3.51 6.00
C ASP A 480 -15.21 -2.21 5.90
N ALA A 481 -14.30 -2.11 4.91
CA ALA A 481 -13.49 -0.90 4.69
C ALA A 481 -14.29 0.30 4.14
N VAL A 482 -15.32 0.05 3.34
CA VAL A 482 -16.27 1.07 2.85
C VAL A 482 -17.17 1.54 4.01
N GLY A 483 -17.55 0.61 4.89
CA GLY A 483 -18.27 0.87 6.13
C GLY A 483 -19.79 0.98 5.99
N SER A 484 -20.45 1.23 7.12
CA SER A 484 -21.91 1.26 7.24
C SER A 484 -22.50 2.67 7.12
N THR A 485 -23.71 2.73 6.58
CA THR A 485 -24.55 3.91 6.49
C THR A 485 -25.89 3.68 7.20
N THR A 486 -26.57 4.78 7.53
CA THR A 486 -27.88 4.74 8.19
C THR A 486 -28.97 4.82 7.14
N GLU A 487 -29.75 3.75 6.98
CA GLU A 487 -30.88 3.70 6.06
C GLU A 487 -32.20 3.89 6.82
N MET A 488 -33.07 4.76 6.31
CA MET A 488 -34.42 4.95 6.84
C MET A 488 -35.39 4.00 6.17
N ARG A 489 -35.84 2.97 6.89
CA ARG A 489 -36.90 2.09 6.43
C ARG A 489 -38.26 2.63 6.91
N ALA A 490 -39.10 3.00 5.95
CA ALA A 490 -40.49 3.35 6.23
C ALA A 490 -41.34 2.09 6.11
N MET A 491 -41.86 1.60 7.23
CA MET A 491 -42.87 0.54 7.25
C MET A 491 -44.25 1.21 7.20
N ARG A 492 -44.98 0.95 6.12
CA ARG A 492 -46.35 1.43 5.96
C ARG A 492 -47.30 0.31 6.35
N ASN A 493 -47.95 0.48 7.49
CA ASN A 493 -49.00 -0.42 7.91
C ASN A 493 -50.34 0.14 7.41
N TYR A 494 -50.96 -0.58 6.48
CA TYR A 494 -52.31 -0.29 6.03
C TYR A 494 -53.28 -1.00 6.96
N ALA A 495 -53.94 -0.25 7.85
CA ALA A 495 -54.94 -0.79 8.76
C ALA A 495 -56.33 -0.25 8.39
N GLY A 496 -57.14 -1.04 7.66
CA GLY A 496 -58.56 -0.76 7.47
C GLY A 496 -59.27 -1.62 6.42
N HIS A 497 -60.60 -1.63 6.50
CA HIS A 497 -61.50 -2.37 5.62
C HIS A 497 -61.68 -1.62 4.28
N ARG A 498 -61.62 -2.33 3.14
CA ARG A 498 -61.69 -1.76 1.77
C ARG A 498 -62.98 -0.97 1.42
N LEU A 499 -63.94 -0.84 2.34
CA LEU A 499 -65.28 -0.26 2.10
C LEU A 499 -65.65 0.88 3.08
N ALA A 500 -64.72 1.41 3.88
CA ALA A 500 -65.02 2.50 4.81
C ALA A 500 -65.04 3.88 4.12
N PRO A 501 -66.01 4.78 4.41
CA PRO A 501 -66.12 6.11 3.76
C PRO A 501 -65.03 7.11 4.17
N TRP A 502 -64.24 6.78 5.19
CA TRP A 502 -63.09 7.56 5.62
C TRP A 502 -61.85 6.66 5.53
N LEU A 503 -60.84 7.12 4.79
CA LEU A 503 -59.61 6.37 4.54
C LEU A 503 -58.90 6.04 5.86
N SER A 504 -58.71 4.74 6.07
CA SER A 504 -57.89 4.09 7.08
C SER A 504 -56.62 4.87 7.44
N HIS A 505 -56.40 5.07 8.74
CA HIS A 505 -55.16 5.62 9.29
C HIS A 505 -53.93 4.91 8.69
N VAL A 506 -53.22 5.57 7.77
CA VAL A 506 -51.92 5.08 7.29
C VAL A 506 -50.90 5.33 8.39
N MET A 507 -50.58 4.30 9.16
CA MET A 507 -49.49 4.39 10.13
C MET A 507 -48.17 4.18 9.39
N VAL A 508 -47.42 5.27 9.22
CA VAL A 508 -46.05 5.22 8.69
C VAL A 508 -45.10 5.21 9.87
N SER A 509 -44.59 4.04 10.22
CA SER A 509 -43.45 3.94 11.15
C SER A 509 -42.16 4.11 10.36
N ARG A 510 -41.25 4.94 10.86
CA ARG A 510 -39.91 5.11 10.26
C ARG A 510 -38.90 4.59 11.26
N GLN A 511 -38.11 3.62 10.83
CA GLN A 511 -37.06 3.03 11.64
C GLN A 511 -35.72 3.22 10.94
N GLU A 512 -34.72 3.65 11.71
CA GLU A 512 -33.34 3.71 11.27
C GLU A 512 -32.72 2.32 11.41
N THR A 513 -32.08 1.85 10.35
CA THR A 513 -31.38 0.56 10.34
C THR A 513 -29.97 0.73 9.79
N ALA A 514 -29.01 0.03 10.38
CA ALA A 514 -27.66 -0.08 9.84
C ALA A 514 -27.68 -0.85 8.51
N ARG A 515 -27.04 -0.30 7.47
CA ARG A 515 -26.82 -1.00 6.20
C ARG A 515 -25.37 -0.78 5.77
N GLN A 516 -24.69 -1.81 5.31
CA GLN A 516 -23.39 -1.61 4.64
C GLN A 516 -23.59 -0.71 3.41
N LEU A 517 -22.74 0.31 3.22
CA LEU A 517 -22.84 1.18 2.04
C LEU A 517 -22.69 0.36 0.75
N LEU A 518 -21.91 -0.72 0.83
CA LEU A 518 -21.85 -1.77 -0.17
C LEU A 518 -21.71 -3.12 0.54
N THR A 519 -22.65 -4.03 0.33
CA THR A 519 -22.62 -5.39 0.88
C THR A 519 -21.55 -6.25 0.17
N PRO A 520 -21.04 -7.34 0.77
CA PRO A 520 -20.08 -8.20 0.11
C PRO A 520 -20.61 -8.76 -1.23
N GLY A 521 -21.90 -9.08 -1.31
CA GLY A 521 -22.55 -9.51 -2.55
C GLY A 521 -22.53 -8.41 -3.63
N GLU A 522 -22.83 -7.16 -3.27
CA GLU A 522 -22.76 -6.02 -4.20
C GLU A 522 -21.30 -5.72 -4.63
N VAL A 523 -20.29 -5.96 -3.78
CA VAL A 523 -18.87 -5.87 -4.17
C VAL A 523 -18.51 -6.90 -5.25
N MET A 524 -18.98 -8.14 -5.09
CA MET A 524 -18.73 -9.21 -6.07
C MET A 524 -19.50 -9.01 -7.38
N GLN A 525 -20.66 -8.35 -7.32
CA GLN A 525 -21.54 -8.07 -8.45
C GLN A 525 -21.33 -6.65 -9.03
N LEU A 526 -20.21 -6.00 -8.70
CA LEU A 526 -19.90 -4.68 -9.24
C LEU A 526 -19.86 -4.76 -10.79
N PRO A 527 -20.52 -3.83 -11.50
CA PRO A 527 -20.49 -3.76 -12.96
C PRO A 527 -19.07 -3.76 -13.53
N ALA A 528 -18.90 -4.35 -14.72
CA ALA A 528 -17.58 -4.54 -15.31
C ALA A 528 -16.86 -3.23 -15.68
N ASP A 529 -17.61 -2.15 -15.88
CA ASP A 529 -17.17 -0.80 -16.17
C ASP A 529 -17.03 0.07 -14.91
N GLU A 530 -17.39 -0.42 -13.73
CA GLU A 530 -17.30 0.31 -12.46
C GLU A 530 -16.15 -0.21 -11.57
N GLU A 531 -15.65 0.67 -10.72
CA GLU A 531 -14.62 0.39 -9.73
C GLU A 531 -14.85 1.20 -8.44
N ILE A 532 -14.23 0.76 -7.36
CA ILE A 532 -14.25 1.44 -6.07
C ILE A 532 -12.84 1.95 -5.78
N ILE A 533 -12.73 3.23 -5.44
CA ILE A 533 -11.47 3.84 -5.02
C ILE A 533 -11.60 4.24 -3.55
N LEU A 534 -10.74 3.67 -2.72
CA LEU A 534 -10.57 4.04 -1.32
C LEU A 534 -9.32 4.91 -1.22
N LEU A 535 -9.51 6.19 -0.90
CA LEU A 535 -8.44 7.13 -0.63
C LEU A 535 -8.48 7.49 0.85
N SER A 536 -7.36 7.28 1.56
CA SER A 536 -7.24 7.65 2.98
C SER A 536 -7.69 9.09 3.24
N GLY A 537 -8.52 9.29 4.27
CA GLY A 537 -9.06 10.60 4.63
C GLY A 537 -10.21 11.11 3.74
N THR A 538 -10.61 10.37 2.70
CA THR A 538 -11.74 10.69 1.84
C THR A 538 -12.80 9.59 1.89
N ALA A 539 -14.06 9.97 1.70
CA ALA A 539 -15.15 8.99 1.51
C ALA A 539 -14.84 8.04 0.33
N PRO A 540 -15.33 6.78 0.35
CA PRO A 540 -15.17 5.87 -0.78
C PRO A 540 -15.74 6.48 -2.06
N ILE A 541 -15.02 6.31 -3.17
CA ILE A 541 -15.41 6.84 -4.47
C ILE A 541 -15.90 5.67 -5.33
N LYS A 542 -17.10 5.82 -5.90
CA LYS A 542 -17.58 4.98 -6.99
C LYS A 542 -17.18 5.64 -8.30
N ALA A 543 -16.39 4.95 -9.11
CA ALA A 543 -15.84 5.48 -10.36
C ALA A 543 -16.10 4.52 -11.52
N ASN A 544 -15.96 5.03 -12.73
CA ASN A 544 -15.96 4.26 -13.96
C ASN A 544 -14.52 3.99 -14.39
N LYS A 545 -14.27 2.79 -14.88
CA LYS A 545 -12.97 2.40 -15.42
C LYS A 545 -12.67 3.17 -16.69
N ILE A 546 -11.42 3.55 -16.85
CA ILE A 546 -10.92 4.09 -18.10
C ILE A 546 -10.79 2.96 -19.13
N THR A 547 -11.03 3.27 -20.40
CA THR A 547 -10.80 2.34 -21.51
C THR A 547 -9.92 3.02 -22.54
N TYR A 548 -8.61 2.74 -22.52
CA TYR A 548 -7.65 3.52 -23.32
C TYR A 548 -7.96 3.51 -24.84
N TYR A 549 -8.48 2.41 -25.38
CA TYR A 549 -8.69 2.25 -26.82
C TYR A 549 -9.97 2.91 -27.34
N THR A 550 -10.89 3.32 -26.47
CA THR A 550 -12.06 4.12 -26.83
C THR A 550 -11.83 5.62 -26.63
N ASP A 551 -10.72 5.98 -25.98
CA ASP A 551 -10.43 7.34 -25.55
C ASP A 551 -9.34 7.99 -26.43
N LYS A 552 -9.71 9.11 -27.04
CA LYS A 552 -8.85 9.84 -27.99
C LYS A 552 -7.57 10.39 -27.35
N ASN A 553 -7.54 10.57 -26.03
CA ASN A 553 -6.35 11.04 -25.33
C ASN A 553 -5.23 10.01 -25.29
N PHE A 554 -5.55 8.71 -25.42
CA PHE A 554 -4.56 7.62 -25.36
C PHE A 554 -4.30 6.97 -26.72
N THR A 555 -5.31 6.82 -27.57
CA THR A 555 -5.17 6.14 -28.88
C THR A 555 -4.06 6.70 -29.76
N GLY A 556 -3.87 8.03 -29.78
CA GLY A 556 -2.77 8.67 -30.51
C GLY A 556 -1.37 8.47 -29.92
N ARG A 557 -1.27 7.90 -28.70
CA ARG A 557 -0.01 7.62 -27.99
C ARG A 557 0.35 6.13 -28.04
N ILE A 558 -0.36 5.32 -28.81
CA ILE A 558 0.02 3.92 -29.02
C ILE A 558 0.89 3.87 -30.26
N CYS A 559 2.16 3.55 -30.06
CA CYS A 559 3.15 3.48 -31.13
C CYS A 559 3.92 2.17 -31.01
N ALA A 560 4.40 1.65 -32.13
CA ALA A 560 5.23 0.45 -32.15
C ALA A 560 6.46 0.65 -31.23
N PRO A 561 6.84 -0.37 -30.45
CA PRO A 561 7.99 -0.27 -29.58
C PRO A 561 9.29 -0.12 -30.40
N PRO A 562 10.36 0.43 -29.80
CA PRO A 562 11.68 0.41 -30.41
C PRO A 562 12.12 -1.01 -30.77
N THR A 563 12.74 -1.18 -31.93
CA THR A 563 13.31 -2.46 -32.36
C THR A 563 14.55 -2.79 -31.54
N VAL A 564 14.63 -4.04 -31.09
CA VAL A 564 15.78 -4.57 -30.36
C VAL A 564 16.55 -5.45 -31.33
N ASP A 565 17.70 -4.97 -31.81
CA ASP A 565 18.50 -5.65 -32.83
C ASP A 565 19.68 -6.42 -32.17
N PRO A 566 19.79 -7.75 -32.38
CA PRO A 566 20.90 -8.54 -31.87
C PRO A 566 22.29 -8.12 -32.38
N GLU A 567 22.37 -7.47 -33.55
CA GLU A 567 23.64 -7.08 -34.18
C GLU A 567 24.14 -5.70 -33.74
N ASP A 568 23.32 -4.93 -33.00
CA ASP A 568 23.70 -3.60 -32.55
C ASP A 568 24.82 -3.67 -31.49
N LYS A 569 25.84 -2.82 -31.62
CA LYS A 569 27.02 -2.83 -30.72
C LYS A 569 26.71 -2.26 -29.33
N GLY A 570 25.50 -1.76 -29.13
CA GLY A 570 24.94 -1.33 -27.85
C GLY A 570 23.43 -1.20 -27.97
N TYR A 571 22.76 -1.02 -26.83
CA TYR A 571 21.31 -0.86 -26.83
C TYR A 571 20.95 0.59 -27.19
N ALA A 572 20.40 0.83 -28.38
CA ALA A 572 20.14 2.17 -28.93
C ALA A 572 19.29 3.09 -28.03
N GLY A 573 18.46 2.51 -27.16
CA GLY A 573 17.63 3.24 -26.19
C GLY A 573 18.26 3.45 -24.81
N ALA A 574 19.56 3.15 -24.62
CA ALA A 574 20.21 3.22 -23.33
C ALA A 574 20.80 4.59 -22.99
N PRO A 575 20.87 4.96 -21.69
CA PRO A 575 21.63 6.11 -21.23
C PRO A 575 23.12 6.03 -21.61
N ARG A 576 23.84 7.14 -21.46
CA ARG A 576 25.28 7.17 -21.71
C ARG A 576 26.00 6.15 -20.80
N PRO A 577 26.89 5.30 -21.33
CA PRO A 577 27.63 4.35 -20.52
C PRO A 577 28.42 5.04 -19.41
N GLN A 578 28.31 4.53 -18.19
CA GLN A 578 29.15 4.93 -17.07
C GLN A 578 30.35 3.98 -16.92
N ASP A 579 31.47 4.51 -16.45
CA ASP A 579 32.68 3.73 -16.21
C ASP A 579 32.44 2.61 -15.19
N CYS A 580 32.98 1.42 -15.48
CA CYS A 580 32.91 0.29 -14.57
C CYS A 580 33.94 0.45 -13.44
N LEU A 581 33.47 0.60 -12.20
CA LEU A 581 34.32 0.73 -11.00
C LEU A 581 35.31 -0.44 -10.80
N TRP A 582 34.95 -1.63 -11.27
CA TRP A 582 35.79 -2.81 -11.19
C TRP A 582 36.87 -2.89 -12.28
N GLY A 583 36.76 -2.07 -13.32
CA GLY A 583 37.74 -1.93 -14.40
C GLY A 583 38.10 -3.26 -15.11
N GLN A 584 39.23 -3.24 -15.84
CA GLN A 584 39.81 -4.43 -16.49
C GLN A 584 40.97 -5.05 -15.67
N GLN A 585 41.34 -4.47 -14.54
CA GLN A 585 42.45 -4.99 -13.73
C GLN A 585 42.09 -6.34 -13.11
N ILE A 586 43.01 -7.30 -13.19
CA ILE A 586 42.85 -8.66 -12.69
C ILE A 586 43.90 -8.88 -11.60
N ARG A 587 43.46 -9.26 -10.41
CA ARG A 587 44.35 -9.65 -9.30
C ARG A 587 44.78 -11.10 -9.47
N LEU A 588 46.08 -11.35 -9.32
CA LEU A 588 46.67 -12.67 -9.54
C LEU A 588 46.98 -13.37 -8.21
N VAL A 589 47.18 -14.68 -8.32
CA VAL A 589 47.78 -15.49 -7.25
C VAL A 589 49.18 -14.97 -6.94
N ASP A 590 49.53 -14.92 -5.66
CA ASP A 590 50.80 -14.39 -5.16
C ASP A 590 51.49 -15.43 -4.28
N ASP A 591 52.71 -15.83 -4.67
CA ASP A 591 53.47 -16.89 -4.01
C ASP A 591 53.76 -16.57 -2.53
N ARG A 592 53.75 -15.30 -2.12
CA ARG A 592 53.93 -14.90 -0.72
C ARG A 592 52.75 -15.35 0.16
N LEU A 593 51.59 -15.58 -0.43
CA LEU A 593 50.41 -16.14 0.25
C LEU A 593 50.42 -17.68 0.25
N MET A 594 51.11 -18.32 -0.71
CA MET A 594 51.30 -19.78 -0.76
C MET A 594 52.12 -20.31 0.42
N ILE A 595 53.14 -19.58 0.88
CA ILE A 595 54.01 -20.03 1.99
C ILE A 595 53.20 -20.31 3.27
N LYS A 596 52.11 -19.57 3.51
CA LYS A 596 51.20 -19.82 4.64
C LYS A 596 50.44 -21.15 4.56
N ARG A 597 50.25 -21.70 3.36
CA ARG A 597 49.58 -23.00 3.14
C ARG A 597 50.45 -24.16 3.61
N GLU A 598 51.74 -24.12 3.31
CA GLU A 598 52.69 -25.14 3.76
C GLU A 598 52.75 -25.16 5.29
N THR A 599 52.79 -23.97 5.93
CA THR A 599 52.74 -23.86 7.39
C THR A 599 51.41 -24.32 8.01
N MET A 600 50.28 -24.22 7.28
CA MET A 600 48.97 -24.71 7.73
C MET A 600 48.82 -26.24 7.60
N LYS A 601 49.50 -26.87 6.65
CA LYS A 601 49.51 -28.34 6.51
C LYS A 601 50.26 -29.03 7.66
N ASP A 602 51.20 -28.33 8.29
CA ASP A 602 51.99 -28.83 9.42
C ASP A 602 51.26 -28.73 10.78
N ILE A 603 50.03 -28.22 10.81
CA ILE A 603 49.20 -28.18 12.03
C ILE A 603 48.31 -29.43 12.04
N PRO A 604 48.50 -30.37 13.01
CA PRO A 604 47.71 -31.59 13.07
C PRO A 604 46.21 -31.30 13.23
N ALA A 605 45.37 -31.98 12.44
CA ALA A 605 43.91 -31.84 12.45
C ALA A 605 43.26 -32.14 13.82
N ASP A 606 43.97 -32.82 14.72
CA ASP A 606 43.50 -33.19 16.06
C ASP A 606 43.70 -32.11 17.14
N ALA A 607 44.27 -30.94 16.79
CA ALA A 607 44.54 -29.87 17.76
C ALA A 607 43.31 -29.01 18.11
N THR A 608 42.17 -29.20 17.44
CA THR A 608 40.91 -28.48 17.75
C THR A 608 39.87 -29.40 18.40
N GLY A 609 40.07 -29.64 19.70
CA GLY A 609 39.02 -29.67 20.72
C GLY A 609 37.91 -30.72 20.61
N LYS A 610 38.19 -31.95 21.04
CA LYS A 610 37.31 -32.69 21.96
C LYS A 610 38.16 -33.34 23.03
N ASP A 611 37.69 -33.24 24.28
CA ASP A 611 38.25 -33.81 25.51
C ASP A 611 39.59 -33.26 26.02
N ARG A 612 39.49 -32.14 26.76
CA ARG A 612 40.36 -31.91 27.92
C ARG A 612 39.51 -31.52 29.13
N GLN A 613 39.18 -32.51 29.95
CA GLN A 613 38.83 -32.26 31.34
C GLN A 613 40.07 -31.69 32.05
N PRO A 614 39.98 -30.54 32.74
CA PRO A 614 41.13 -29.97 33.41
C PRO A 614 41.46 -30.78 34.66
N LYS A 615 42.63 -31.45 34.65
CA LYS A 615 43.30 -31.90 35.87
C LYS A 615 43.86 -30.66 36.59
N VAL A 616 43.45 -30.48 37.83
CA VAL A 616 43.99 -29.48 38.76
C VAL A 616 45.24 -30.09 39.39
N ASP A 617 46.41 -29.50 39.14
CA ASP A 617 47.64 -29.80 39.88
C ASP A 617 47.89 -28.75 40.96
N ASP A 618 47.98 -29.25 42.19
CA ASP A 618 48.35 -28.54 43.40
C ASP A 618 49.80 -28.00 43.34
N LYS A 619 49.99 -26.73 43.74
CA LYS A 619 50.92 -26.27 44.79
C LYS A 619 51.23 -24.77 44.67
N LYS A 620 50.71 -23.99 45.62
CA LYS A 620 51.42 -22.92 46.35
C LYS A 620 50.58 -22.50 47.58
N GLN A 621 51.03 -22.89 48.78
CA GLN A 621 50.59 -22.37 50.09
C GLN A 621 51.15 -20.93 50.29
N ALA A 622 50.64 -20.03 51.14
CA ALA A 622 50.11 -20.12 52.51
C ALA A 622 49.31 -18.81 52.84
N PRO A 623 48.81 -18.50 54.08
CA PRO A 623 48.77 -19.26 55.35
C PRO A 623 47.37 -19.29 56.06
N LYS A 624 47.22 -20.18 57.06
CA LYS A 624 46.06 -20.31 57.97
C LYS A 624 46.21 -19.45 59.24
N PRO A 625 45.10 -19.07 59.91
CA PRO A 625 44.72 -19.72 61.19
C PRO A 625 43.19 -19.76 61.45
N PRO A 626 42.67 -20.25 62.60
CA PRO A 626 42.91 -21.52 63.29
C PRO A 626 41.62 -22.38 63.40
N LYS A 627 41.78 -23.61 63.94
CA LYS A 627 40.75 -24.65 64.11
C LYS A 627 39.84 -24.42 65.32
N ALA A 628 38.59 -24.89 65.23
CA ALA A 628 37.86 -25.50 66.36
C ALA A 628 36.99 -26.66 65.85
N LYS A 629 36.86 -27.70 66.68
CA LYS A 629 36.20 -28.99 66.42
C LYS A 629 34.77 -29.03 66.99
N ASP A 630 34.08 -30.09 66.55
CA ASP A 630 33.17 -30.98 67.29
C ASP A 630 31.66 -30.93 66.97
N HIS A 631 31.22 -32.08 66.45
CA HIS A 631 30.03 -32.90 66.71
C HIS A 631 28.68 -32.29 67.15
N ASP A 632 27.67 -32.71 66.37
CA ASP A 632 26.38 -33.30 66.76
C ASP A 632 25.22 -32.45 67.33
N GLN A 633 24.05 -32.73 66.72
CA GLN A 633 22.69 -32.81 67.26
C GLN A 633 21.75 -31.57 67.29
N ILE A 634 20.62 -31.76 66.58
CA ILE A 634 19.21 -31.67 67.06
C ILE A 634 18.50 -30.29 67.15
N PHE A 635 17.47 -30.18 66.30
CA PHE A 635 16.13 -29.53 66.38
C PHE A 635 15.95 -28.00 66.45
N ASP A 636 15.05 -27.56 65.55
CA ASP A 636 13.93 -26.57 65.63
C ASP A 636 14.06 -25.31 66.50
N ASP A 637 13.81 -24.12 65.92
CA ASP A 637 12.59 -23.31 66.16
C ASP A 637 12.65 -21.96 65.41
N ASP A 638 11.46 -21.40 65.19
CA ASP A 638 11.02 -20.23 64.45
C ASP A 638 11.74 -18.88 64.67
N GLY A 639 11.62 -18.00 63.67
CA GLY A 639 11.88 -16.56 63.84
C GLY A 639 12.01 -15.73 62.54
N ASN A 640 10.87 -15.33 61.99
CA ASN A 640 10.54 -14.03 61.32
C ASN A 640 11.67 -12.96 61.28
N GLU A 641 11.98 -12.21 60.20
CA GLU A 641 11.11 -11.29 59.45
C GLU A 641 11.88 -10.67 58.24
N VAL A 642 11.15 -10.42 57.14
CA VAL A 642 11.21 -9.20 56.28
C VAL A 642 12.48 -8.93 55.43
N THR A 643 12.42 -9.27 54.14
CA THR A 643 12.35 -8.30 53.00
C THR A 643 12.54 -9.01 51.65
N SER A 644 11.48 -9.08 50.84
CA SER A 644 11.53 -8.90 49.37
C SER A 644 10.16 -9.18 48.74
N ARG A 645 9.16 -8.37 49.11
CA ARG A 645 8.02 -8.11 48.22
C ARG A 645 8.37 -6.91 47.36
N ARG A 646 8.50 -7.13 46.04
CA ARG A 646 8.01 -6.27 44.95
C ARG A 646 8.64 -6.74 43.64
N LEU A 647 7.88 -7.51 42.85
CA LEU A 647 7.82 -7.39 41.38
C LEU A 647 6.91 -8.42 40.67
N ASP A 648 6.05 -9.17 41.38
CA ASP A 648 5.13 -10.12 40.72
C ASP A 648 3.64 -9.69 40.66
N ASP A 649 3.28 -8.50 41.17
CA ASP A 649 1.87 -8.06 41.28
C ASP A 649 1.37 -7.12 40.17
N ILE A 650 2.02 -7.08 39.00
CA ILE A 650 1.51 -6.30 37.85
C ILE A 650 1.42 -7.16 36.59
N MET A 651 0.69 -8.28 36.66
CA MET A 651 0.09 -8.92 35.48
C MET A 651 -1.16 -9.75 35.84
N ARG A 652 -2.33 -9.09 35.89
CA ARG A 652 -3.65 -9.48 35.29
C ARG A 652 -4.82 -8.97 36.14
N PRO A 653 -5.87 -8.45 35.47
CA PRO A 653 -7.03 -9.30 35.25
C PRO A 653 -7.61 -9.16 33.83
N VAL A 654 -7.36 -10.16 32.99
CA VAL A 654 -8.21 -10.52 31.83
C VAL A 654 -8.29 -12.04 31.73
N ILE A 655 -8.83 -12.69 32.77
CA ILE A 655 -9.41 -14.04 32.68
C ILE A 655 -10.62 -14.07 33.63
N ALA A 656 -11.72 -13.46 33.20
CA ALA A 656 -13.03 -13.62 33.81
C ALA A 656 -14.12 -13.26 32.77
N ALA A 657 -14.12 -13.93 31.63
CA ALA A 657 -15.22 -13.91 30.65
C ALA A 657 -15.09 -15.07 29.66
N HIS A 658 -15.01 -16.31 30.16
CA HIS A 658 -15.16 -17.51 29.33
C HIS A 658 -15.72 -18.70 30.11
N GLN A 659 -16.82 -18.45 30.85
CA GLN A 659 -17.57 -19.51 31.52
C GLN A 659 -19.07 -19.19 31.65
N ILE A 660 -19.69 -18.68 30.58
CA ILE A 660 -21.15 -18.72 30.41
C ILE A 660 -21.43 -18.89 28.91
N ALA A 661 -21.52 -20.14 28.44
CA ALA A 661 -22.26 -20.59 27.24
C ALA A 661 -21.83 -22.01 26.83
N ARG A 662 -21.93 -22.99 27.73
CA ARG A 662 -21.99 -24.43 27.36
C ARG A 662 -22.72 -25.22 28.44
N THR A 663 -24.02 -24.99 28.54
CA THR A 663 -24.97 -25.92 29.15
C THR A 663 -26.32 -25.71 28.48
N GLY A 664 -26.72 -26.67 27.65
CA GLY A 664 -28.00 -26.62 26.97
C GLY A 664 -28.01 -27.36 25.64
N ASP A 665 -27.55 -28.62 25.63
CA ASP A 665 -28.12 -29.60 24.70
C ASP A 665 -27.76 -31.02 25.16
N LYS A 666 -28.71 -31.66 25.84
CA LYS A 666 -28.97 -33.11 25.82
C LYS A 666 -30.15 -33.46 26.72
N ASP A 667 -31.01 -34.31 26.17
CA ASP A 667 -32.03 -35.17 26.78
C ASP A 667 -33.45 -34.59 26.91
N MET A 668 -34.28 -34.90 25.90
CA MET A 668 -35.54 -35.63 26.09
C MET A 668 -36.03 -36.26 24.78
N GLU A 669 -35.88 -37.58 24.69
CA GLU A 669 -36.77 -38.46 23.93
C GLU A 669 -38.16 -38.43 24.58
N ILE A 670 -39.21 -38.22 23.78
CA ILE A 670 -40.43 -39.05 23.57
C ILE A 670 -41.07 -38.58 22.27
#